data_AF-A0A9P7QBD0-F1
#
_entry.id   AF-A0A9P7QBD0-F1
#
_cell.length_a   1.000
_cell.length_b   1.000
_cell.length_c   1.000
_cell.angle_alpha   90.00
_cell.angle_beta   90.00
_cell.angle_gamma   90.00
#
_symmetry.space_group_name_H-M   'P 1'
#
loop_
_entity.id
_entity.type
_entity.pdbx_description
1 polymer ?
#
loop_
_entity_poly.entity_id
_entity_poly.type
_entity_poly.pdbx_seq_one_letter_code
_entity_poly.pdbx_strand_id
1 'polypeptide(L)'
;MPRRVSIAHHDGNEYSNESSEDYNDSFGPFPDEEEDNAIEHFPHEEDSHEEDNSDDEVHNTTVVEDSWKVNHSNVTYTYPVKEFMRKVFHPSFDSAAAIQMLHKRCSIDFGSNGSRGHGGRAVKSSDQIYTEFFLDFLSIIGRPGEAISKLDCPLLESIPMSFSNWAEPYAAKHSSGIDFKLTGRTFRLAKTDKRETWFIVMHPKPAFTSEDPRPHRKLKQGLAADSGMLKERATCLAAYITATFNDPMLIGHGVERCWRPGSKHSQTLPYTAWAVFQDRFMRGWSAWSQRQSGDSFWTTNEPAFHCYCYGQNQPIVMSAPLIQQLEELEEETYERPSGADEDSSSECSDEDASTESHEETSGSDEDDSTSSQRQTNGVPSRQTSHASSGDESHRHRRRGRRAACLAAQDRLISQTDSIQILEGNLSSHYNIDRIGTVSYALAACVHSMTEDGALRCLLGNRNQIASQYVGLGSRGFTFYSQAFHPVYGNFSSNSPPDFLDPLLTALRVNMASDVGGDDVLSFGYFQGYSNIKRAVRHSAEALLATKGYATAGLTCPKANATCNAVIRRRRENALSVIVGGRTPNEPTDSKPFARENRQIQDIIEQGEAPYRLEQVVSIDMRRVTPDCRSFRLVVRPIIQLMRFFICERKAFTPIFWSMPIANFPGIMCAYSRLFELALDEMHKRFDAGGKVGLNVANSEAVAVLDRLGGYIFTGSDRHLPERVLRPLGTVESIRLRAWPFIDPAKLNMHRGSINMQTWPTSSETGRPMLLHVDELRYHYGAVVAESRESELWLAHLSDDGIRNTSQMSAFVAELVEKRWVPETRHFMAQQLRKRVSQSKPGGAHLSSDAISAGAQAIAAWEEESYPFRMEALKRLKKGLEPSAARVRIREETRRTRHDHAHHLIHSVREGKAGAHACKASTWPETLHNILLKWCQVHARYQGDRAVDDCEPMWALMLISSMQTVGIEWVPGSANGRIVSTAIVELQNDKSAAQRIQRIPLAQVGTSEHLVEVSQIRRESTLQMQAVANHEVSSFIDFRCQYPFKEIPPLIQQGFDNPFSPDKQIRAHYELARLTLSANIAHPSCQLMLMLILTICSSTETPQVCPNHRHFSAPAGPHRDDAQLAVVLATRMLWFLFPGNFPKEDQVQKSPAPYNIKEMTKKIEQKGVNNRMIRELDWVIVRGKRPTPRNSEMIIKPPHILEARMEALESAMGRPSKFIAMIFKSREQIWVQRCESIIHTEPVPGGALS
;
A
#
# COMPACT_ATOMS: atom_id res chain seq x y z
N MET A 1 21.75 14.09 64.65
CA MET A 1 21.80 14.86 65.93
C MET A 1 23.20 14.71 66.49
N PRO A 2 23.91 15.76 66.96
CA PRO A 2 23.61 17.21 67.06
C PRO A 2 24.51 18.02 66.07
N ARG A 3 24.56 19.35 65.91
CA ARG A 3 23.91 20.57 66.43
C ARG A 3 24.15 21.71 65.41
N ARG A 4 23.39 22.77 65.59
CA ARG A 4 23.08 23.94 64.72
C ARG A 4 24.04 25.14 64.94
N VAL A 5 24.11 26.04 63.94
CA VAL A 5 24.28 27.54 64.00
C VAL A 5 25.72 28.07 64.22
N SER A 6 26.25 29.15 63.61
CA SER A 6 26.00 30.02 62.43
C SER A 6 27.00 31.22 62.49
N ILE A 7 27.44 31.78 61.34
CA ILE A 7 27.85 33.22 61.09
C ILE A 7 29.25 33.67 61.64
N ALA A 8 30.13 34.50 61.04
CA ALA A 8 30.27 35.40 59.85
C ALA A 8 31.80 35.64 59.61
N HIS A 9 32.31 36.02 58.43
CA HIS A 9 32.43 37.42 57.95
C HIS A 9 32.83 37.54 56.45
N HIS A 10 32.33 38.63 55.83
CA HIS A 10 32.66 39.26 54.53
C HIS A 10 34.17 39.58 54.33
N ASP A 11 34.73 39.74 53.13
CA ASP A 11 34.47 40.76 52.08
C ASP A 11 34.99 40.35 50.69
N GLY A 12 34.41 40.93 49.61
CA GLY A 12 35.18 41.32 48.40
C GLY A 12 34.77 40.74 47.05
N ASN A 13 33.79 41.38 46.41
CA ASN A 13 33.30 41.24 45.02
C ASN A 13 34.39 41.37 43.92
N GLU A 14 34.27 40.64 42.79
CA GLU A 14 33.86 41.19 41.47
C GLU A 14 33.90 40.17 40.29
N TYR A 15 32.89 40.30 39.41
CA TYR A 15 32.69 39.77 38.04
C TYR A 15 32.23 38.31 37.79
N SER A 16 30.91 38.13 37.98
CA SER A 16 29.91 37.48 37.09
C SER A 16 30.35 36.36 36.13
N ASN A 17 30.14 35.12 36.58
CA ASN A 17 29.91 33.96 35.73
C ASN A 17 28.88 33.06 36.46
N GLU A 18 27.59 33.27 36.21
CA GLU A 18 26.54 32.38 36.74
C GLU A 18 26.33 31.21 35.76
N SER A 19 26.99 30.11 36.09
CA SER A 19 26.51 28.75 35.83
C SER A 19 25.34 28.46 36.78
N SER A 20 24.14 28.25 36.24
CA SER A 20 23.03 27.61 36.98
C SER A 20 22.91 26.16 36.51
N GLU A 21 23.32 25.23 37.37
CA GLU A 21 23.04 23.81 37.26
C GLU A 21 21.54 23.53 37.41
N ASP A 22 21.07 22.59 36.57
CA ASP A 22 20.06 21.58 36.86
C ASP A 22 18.65 22.00 37.30
N TYR A 23 17.84 22.36 36.30
CA TYR A 23 16.52 21.74 36.12
C TYR A 23 16.56 20.86 34.87
N ASN A 24 16.90 19.59 35.07
CA ASN A 24 16.91 18.57 34.02
C ASN A 24 15.45 18.16 33.75
N ASP A 25 14.82 18.91 32.85
CA ASP A 25 13.48 18.66 32.34
C ASP A 25 13.46 17.27 31.69
N SER A 26 12.72 16.34 32.29
CA SER A 26 12.64 14.93 31.87
C SER A 26 11.72 14.73 30.65
N PHE A 27 11.77 15.65 29.69
CA PHE A 27 11.29 15.46 28.33
C PHE A 27 12.51 15.33 27.42
N GLY A 28 13.07 14.13 27.41
CA GLY A 28 14.13 13.76 26.48
C GLY A 28 13.74 14.03 25.02
N PRO A 29 14.71 14.34 24.15
CA PRO A 29 14.48 14.47 22.72
C PRO A 29 13.93 13.14 22.20
N PHE A 30 12.96 13.28 21.29
CA PHE A 30 12.32 12.22 20.54
C PHE A 30 13.26 11.03 20.28
N PRO A 31 12.88 9.79 20.63
CA PRO A 31 13.49 8.64 19.97
C PRO A 31 13.14 8.81 18.49
N ASP A 32 14.18 9.00 17.68
CA ASP A 32 14.16 9.10 16.23
C ASP A 32 12.95 8.38 15.67
N GLU A 33 12.04 9.16 15.11
CA GLU A 33 10.99 8.65 14.24
C GLU A 33 11.70 7.68 13.29
N GLU A 34 11.36 6.39 13.40
CA GLU A 34 11.67 5.46 12.34
C GLU A 34 11.17 6.13 11.06
N GLU A 35 12.12 6.50 10.19
CA GLU A 35 11.92 6.91 8.81
C GLU A 35 11.19 5.76 8.09
N ASP A 36 9.89 5.60 8.38
CA ASP A 36 8.95 4.93 7.53
C ASP A 36 8.83 5.83 6.30
N ASN A 37 9.68 5.54 5.33
CA ASN A 37 9.61 5.98 3.94
C ASN A 37 8.25 5.54 3.35
N ALA A 38 7.18 6.22 3.75
CA ALA A 38 5.88 6.20 3.10
C ALA A 38 5.79 7.46 2.24
N ILE A 39 6.56 7.45 1.15
CA ILE A 39 6.19 8.17 -0.08
C ILE A 39 4.73 7.84 -0.34
N GLU A 40 3.91 8.82 -0.74
CA GLU A 40 2.51 8.66 -1.15
C GLU A 40 2.25 7.25 -1.73
N HIS A 41 1.70 6.36 -0.92
CA HIS A 41 1.31 4.99 -1.28
C HIS A 41 -0.17 4.85 -0.90
N PHE A 42 -1.02 5.54 -1.64
CA PHE A 42 -2.28 4.93 -2.04
C PHE A 42 -1.93 4.04 -3.23
N PRO A 43 -2.49 2.81 -3.34
CA PRO A 43 -2.24 1.99 -4.51
C PRO A 43 -2.49 2.83 -5.76
N HIS A 44 -1.48 2.88 -6.62
CA HIS A 44 -1.76 3.09 -8.03
C HIS A 44 -2.77 2.01 -8.40
N GLU A 45 -4.06 2.35 -8.48
CA GLU A 45 -4.79 1.86 -9.64
C GLU A 45 -3.93 2.39 -10.79
N GLU A 46 -3.26 1.46 -11.45
CA GLU A 46 -2.69 1.64 -12.76
C GLU A 46 -3.67 2.49 -13.58
N ASP A 47 -3.19 3.29 -14.53
CA ASP A 47 -4.03 3.57 -15.70
C ASP A 47 -4.29 2.21 -16.40
N SER A 48 -5.07 1.33 -15.77
CA SER A 48 -5.88 0.35 -16.46
C SER A 48 -6.95 1.18 -17.15
N HIS A 49 -6.59 1.68 -18.32
CA HIS A 49 -7.50 1.50 -19.43
C HIS A 49 -7.79 0.00 -19.49
N GLU A 50 -8.79 -0.46 -18.74
CA GLU A 50 -9.59 -1.57 -19.23
C GLU A 50 -10.07 -1.08 -20.60
N GLU A 51 -9.53 -1.70 -21.65
CA GLU A 51 -10.17 -1.71 -22.96
C GLU A 51 -11.53 -2.38 -22.78
N ASP A 52 -12.49 -1.63 -22.24
CA ASP A 52 -13.89 -1.99 -22.27
C ASP A 52 -14.38 -1.63 -23.67
N ASN A 53 -14.15 -2.56 -24.60
CA ASN A 53 -14.87 -2.61 -25.87
C ASN A 53 -16.35 -2.84 -25.54
N SER A 54 -17.06 -1.76 -25.23
CA SER A 54 -18.51 -1.70 -25.41
C SER A 54 -18.83 -0.47 -26.26
N ASP A 55 -19.31 -0.77 -27.46
CA ASP A 55 -19.73 0.18 -28.46
C ASP A 55 -20.81 1.13 -27.92
N ASP A 56 -20.67 2.38 -28.34
CA ASP A 56 -21.73 3.36 -28.61
C ASP A 56 -22.59 3.87 -27.44
N GLU A 57 -22.21 5.04 -26.93
CA GLU A 57 -23.07 6.20 -27.15
C GLU A 57 -22.24 7.47 -27.43
N VAL A 58 -22.34 7.91 -28.68
CA VAL A 58 -21.69 9.07 -29.27
C VAL A 58 -21.90 10.33 -28.42
N HIS A 59 -20.84 10.80 -27.77
CA HIS A 59 -20.68 12.21 -27.45
C HIS A 59 -19.54 12.76 -28.31
N ASN A 60 -19.96 13.47 -29.36
CA ASN A 60 -19.15 14.17 -30.34
C ASN A 60 -17.84 14.72 -29.74
N THR A 61 -16.74 14.18 -30.25
CA THR A 61 -15.37 14.67 -30.05
C THR A 61 -15.14 15.89 -30.95
N THR A 62 -15.85 16.98 -30.65
CA THR A 62 -15.63 18.32 -31.21
C THR A 62 -15.90 19.35 -30.11
N VAL A 63 -14.97 19.48 -29.16
CA VAL A 63 -14.93 20.65 -28.27
C VAL A 63 -13.48 21.10 -28.10
N VAL A 64 -12.97 21.77 -29.11
CA VAL A 64 -11.95 22.83 -28.94
C VAL A 64 -12.62 24.22 -28.94
N GLU A 65 -13.96 24.30 -28.97
CA GLU A 65 -14.65 25.57 -29.25
C GLU A 65 -15.24 26.34 -28.05
N ASP A 66 -15.11 25.87 -26.80
CA ASP A 66 -15.56 26.67 -25.64
C ASP A 66 -14.40 27.03 -24.71
N SER A 67 -14.00 28.30 -24.69
CA SER A 67 -13.06 28.86 -23.72
C SER A 67 -13.50 28.53 -22.28
N TRP A 68 -12.57 28.14 -21.40
CA TRP A 68 -12.86 27.93 -19.97
C TRP A 68 -13.38 29.23 -19.34
N LYS A 69 -14.56 29.15 -18.70
CA LYS A 69 -15.23 30.28 -18.04
C LYS A 69 -16.02 29.79 -16.83
N VAL A 70 -16.29 30.69 -15.88
CA VAL A 70 -17.23 30.41 -14.78
C VAL A 70 -18.65 30.56 -15.29
N ASN A 71 -19.45 29.51 -15.14
CA ASN A 71 -20.84 29.47 -15.49
C ASN A 71 -21.70 29.88 -14.30
N HIS A 72 -22.47 30.96 -14.49
CA HIS A 72 -23.41 31.50 -13.50
C HIS A 72 -24.86 31.05 -13.69
N SER A 73 -25.14 30.21 -14.70
CA SER A 73 -26.49 29.67 -14.93
C SER A 73 -26.82 28.53 -13.95
N ASN A 74 -28.12 28.36 -13.65
CA ASN A 74 -28.63 27.27 -12.80
C ASN A 74 -27.96 27.21 -11.41
N VAL A 75 -27.62 28.37 -10.85
CA VAL A 75 -27.11 28.55 -9.48
C VAL A 75 -28.19 29.16 -8.59
N THR A 76 -28.15 28.80 -7.30
CA THR A 76 -28.98 29.41 -6.26
C THR A 76 -28.53 30.83 -5.94
N TYR A 77 -27.22 31.09 -5.97
CA TYR A 77 -26.65 32.41 -5.71
C TYR A 77 -25.28 32.57 -6.36
N THR A 78 -25.01 33.76 -6.89
CA THR A 78 -23.68 34.15 -7.39
C THR A 78 -23.06 35.08 -6.36
N TYR A 79 -21.95 34.66 -5.72
CA TYR A 79 -21.28 35.52 -4.75
C TYR A 79 -20.21 36.38 -5.44
N PRO A 80 -20.27 37.71 -5.30
CA PRO A 80 -19.11 38.56 -5.46
C PRO A 80 -18.03 38.18 -4.44
N VAL A 81 -16.76 38.14 -4.84
CA VAL A 81 -15.64 37.70 -3.97
C VAL A 81 -15.59 38.47 -2.64
N LYS A 82 -15.76 39.79 -2.66
CA LYS A 82 -15.75 40.62 -1.44
C LYS A 82 -16.94 40.34 -0.52
N GLU A 83 -18.10 40.04 -1.09
CA GLU A 83 -19.28 39.70 -0.30
C GLU A 83 -19.12 38.31 0.34
N PHE A 84 -18.59 37.34 -0.39
CA PHE A 84 -18.25 36.02 0.15
C PHE A 84 -17.28 36.13 1.32
N MET A 85 -16.16 36.82 1.14
CA MET A 85 -15.16 37.02 2.21
C MET A 85 -15.79 37.73 3.41
N ARG A 86 -16.51 38.83 3.20
CA ARG A 86 -17.21 39.55 4.29
C ARG A 86 -18.19 38.66 5.02
N LYS A 87 -18.92 37.79 4.32
CA LYS A 87 -19.89 36.88 4.91
C LYS A 87 -19.23 35.80 5.76
N VAL A 88 -18.19 35.14 5.26
CA VAL A 88 -17.52 34.04 5.97
C VAL A 88 -16.69 34.52 7.16
N PHE A 89 -16.08 35.71 7.06
CA PHE A 89 -15.34 36.30 8.18
C PHE A 89 -16.24 37.05 9.18
N HIS A 90 -17.54 37.17 8.90
CA HIS A 90 -18.45 37.80 9.84
C HIS A 90 -18.54 36.96 11.13
N PRO A 91 -18.44 37.55 12.34
CA PRO A 91 -18.47 36.79 13.60
C PRO A 91 -19.75 35.95 13.81
N SER A 92 -20.86 36.33 13.16
CA SER A 92 -22.12 35.57 13.22
C SER A 92 -22.18 34.39 12.24
N PHE A 93 -21.17 34.19 11.40
CA PHE A 93 -21.12 33.06 10.47
C PHE A 93 -20.56 31.84 11.22
N ASP A 94 -21.44 30.92 11.56
CA ASP A 94 -21.16 29.76 12.38
C ASP A 94 -21.03 28.47 11.54
N SER A 95 -20.80 27.35 12.22
CA SER A 95 -20.68 26.04 11.56
C SER A 95 -21.94 25.59 10.84
N ALA A 96 -23.14 25.94 11.33
CA ALA A 96 -24.39 25.60 10.66
C ALA A 96 -24.52 26.36 9.33
N ALA A 97 -24.19 27.66 9.32
CA ALA A 97 -24.14 28.47 8.11
C ALA A 97 -23.10 27.94 7.11
N ALA A 98 -21.94 27.48 7.59
CA ALA A 98 -20.90 26.88 6.75
C ALA A 98 -21.38 25.63 6.02
N ILE A 99 -21.98 24.68 6.74
CA ILE A 99 -22.53 23.44 6.15
C ILE A 99 -23.69 23.77 5.20
N GLN A 100 -24.56 24.72 5.56
CA GLN A 100 -25.65 25.17 4.68
C GLN A 100 -25.12 25.77 3.38
N MET A 101 -24.00 26.47 3.43
CA MET A 101 -23.39 27.09 2.26
C MET A 101 -22.83 26.04 1.29
N LEU A 102 -22.19 24.98 1.79
CA LEU A 102 -21.67 23.87 0.97
C LEU A 102 -22.79 23.05 0.27
N HIS A 103 -23.99 23.02 0.86
CA HIS A 103 -25.17 22.39 0.26
C HIS A 103 -25.96 23.29 -0.70
N LYS A 104 -25.50 24.52 -0.96
CA LYS A 104 -26.13 25.42 -1.95
C LYS A 104 -25.32 25.43 -3.23
N ARG A 105 -26.00 25.34 -4.37
CA ARG A 105 -25.38 25.49 -5.70
C ARG A 105 -25.02 26.95 -5.90
N CYS A 106 -23.79 27.32 -5.60
CA CYS A 106 -23.31 28.70 -5.78
C CYS A 106 -22.33 28.79 -6.95
N SER A 107 -21.99 30.02 -7.36
CA SER A 107 -20.85 30.30 -8.23
C SER A 107 -20.03 31.47 -7.69
N ILE A 108 -18.71 31.40 -7.83
CA ILE A 108 -17.80 32.51 -7.48
C ILE A 108 -16.81 32.73 -8.62
N ASP A 109 -17.00 33.81 -9.37
CA ASP A 109 -15.96 34.30 -10.30
C ASP A 109 -15.17 35.42 -9.62
N PHE A 110 -14.12 35.02 -8.90
CA PHE A 110 -13.23 35.98 -8.27
C PHE A 110 -12.28 36.66 -9.25
N GLY A 111 -12.13 36.14 -10.47
CA GLY A 111 -11.28 36.75 -11.49
C GLY A 111 -11.99 37.81 -12.33
N SER A 112 -13.31 37.96 -12.19
CA SER A 112 -14.09 39.01 -12.85
C SER A 112 -13.56 40.43 -12.56
N ASN A 113 -13.70 41.31 -13.55
CA ASN A 113 -13.12 42.66 -13.55
C ASN A 113 -13.72 43.62 -12.51
N GLY A 114 -14.81 43.22 -11.85
CA GLY A 114 -15.59 44.05 -10.94
C GLY A 114 -16.24 45.25 -11.64
N SER A 115 -17.31 45.80 -11.07
CA SER A 115 -18.08 46.91 -11.65
C SER A 115 -17.35 48.27 -11.67
N ARG A 116 -16.09 48.34 -11.20
CA ARG A 116 -15.27 49.57 -11.16
C ARG A 116 -13.81 49.37 -11.59
N GLY A 117 -13.45 48.25 -12.23
CA GLY A 117 -12.08 48.01 -12.72
C GLY A 117 -11.01 47.72 -11.65
N HIS A 118 -11.42 47.55 -10.38
CA HIS A 118 -10.54 47.16 -9.27
C HIS A 118 -10.50 45.64 -9.03
N GLY A 119 -11.10 44.83 -9.92
CA GLY A 119 -11.11 43.37 -9.85
C GLY A 119 -9.88 42.72 -10.49
N GLY A 120 -10.01 41.45 -10.87
CA GLY A 120 -8.99 40.75 -11.65
C GLY A 120 -8.96 41.24 -13.10
N ARG A 121 -7.77 41.42 -13.68
CA ARG A 121 -7.62 41.90 -15.07
C ARG A 121 -6.40 41.29 -15.75
N ALA A 122 -6.37 41.32 -17.08
CA ALA A 122 -5.14 41.09 -17.83
C ALA A 122 -4.06 42.10 -17.42
N VAL A 123 -2.80 41.67 -17.49
CA VAL A 123 -1.65 42.54 -17.26
C VAL A 123 -1.67 43.66 -18.30
N LYS A 124 -1.60 44.92 -17.86
CA LYS A 124 -1.52 46.08 -18.76
C LYS A 124 -0.09 46.34 -19.16
N SER A 125 0.11 46.96 -20.32
CA SER A 125 1.42 47.44 -20.76
C SER A 125 2.03 48.49 -19.84
N SER A 126 1.20 49.17 -19.05
CA SER A 126 1.62 50.19 -18.08
C SER A 126 1.87 49.64 -16.68
N ASP A 127 1.56 48.37 -16.42
CA ASP A 127 1.92 47.74 -15.16
C ASP A 127 3.45 47.56 -15.09
N GLN A 128 4.04 47.87 -13.94
CA GLN A 128 5.46 47.66 -13.70
C GLN A 128 5.68 46.17 -13.41
N ILE A 129 6.50 45.52 -14.23
CA ILE A 129 6.91 44.13 -14.10
C ILE A 129 8.41 44.07 -13.84
N TYR A 130 8.82 43.41 -12.77
CA TYR A 130 10.21 43.10 -12.48
C TYR A 130 10.36 41.62 -12.15
N THR A 131 11.57 41.08 -12.34
CA THR A 131 11.85 39.65 -12.21
C THR A 131 13.06 39.40 -11.33
N GLU A 132 12.93 38.46 -10.41
CA GLU A 132 14.03 37.92 -9.62
C GLU A 132 14.38 36.51 -10.09
N PHE A 133 15.65 36.13 -10.01
CA PHE A 133 16.13 34.85 -10.54
C PHE A 133 16.68 33.95 -9.43
N PHE A 134 16.38 32.66 -9.53
CA PHE A 134 16.85 31.63 -8.61
C PHE A 134 17.27 30.37 -9.37
N LEU A 135 18.23 29.65 -8.82
CA LEU A 135 18.53 28.27 -9.22
C LEU A 135 17.92 27.31 -8.22
N ASP A 136 16.97 26.49 -8.70
CA ASP A 136 16.17 25.64 -7.82
C ASP A 136 16.52 24.16 -7.90
N PHE A 137 17.15 23.76 -8.99
CA PHE A 137 17.54 22.39 -9.25
C PHE A 137 18.91 22.35 -9.93
N LEU A 138 19.71 21.36 -9.55
CA LEU A 138 20.95 21.00 -10.21
C LEU A 138 21.07 19.47 -10.21
N SER A 139 21.42 18.88 -11.33
CA SER A 139 21.73 17.45 -11.44
C SER A 139 22.93 17.22 -12.34
N ILE A 140 23.79 16.32 -11.88
CA ILE A 140 25.00 15.88 -12.53
C ILE A 140 24.90 14.36 -12.69
N ILE A 141 24.85 13.92 -13.94
CA ILE A 141 24.80 12.52 -14.34
C ILE A 141 26.19 12.14 -14.84
N GLY A 142 26.89 11.29 -14.08
CA GLY A 142 28.21 10.80 -14.45
C GLY A 142 28.20 9.86 -15.64
N ARG A 143 29.35 9.76 -16.32
CA ARG A 143 29.56 8.72 -17.32
C ARG A 143 29.74 7.36 -16.62
N PRO A 144 29.24 6.26 -17.22
CA PRO A 144 29.50 4.92 -16.70
C PRO A 144 31.01 4.66 -16.60
N GLY A 145 31.44 4.05 -15.50
CA GLY A 145 32.83 3.67 -15.25
C GLY A 145 33.75 4.81 -14.82
N GLU A 146 33.24 6.04 -14.69
CA GLU A 146 34.03 7.23 -14.39
C GLU A 146 33.70 7.85 -13.03
N ALA A 147 34.74 8.33 -12.34
CA ALA A 147 34.59 9.06 -11.07
C ALA A 147 34.39 10.56 -11.33
N ILE A 148 33.22 11.11 -10.98
CA ILE A 148 32.86 12.49 -11.34
C ILE A 148 33.52 13.55 -10.44
N SER A 149 33.90 13.18 -9.21
CA SER A 149 34.58 14.10 -8.28
C SER A 149 36.05 14.29 -8.65
N LYS A 150 36.54 15.53 -8.52
CA LYS A 150 37.94 15.92 -8.73
C LYS A 150 38.78 15.61 -7.50
N LEU A 151 39.96 15.01 -7.70
CA LEU A 151 40.86 14.58 -6.61
C LEU A 151 41.55 15.76 -5.91
N ASP A 152 41.89 16.82 -6.65
CA ASP A 152 42.66 17.98 -6.15
C ASP A 152 41.76 19.12 -5.64
N CYS A 153 40.64 18.78 -4.99
CA CYS A 153 39.71 19.79 -4.48
C CYS A 153 40.27 20.44 -3.19
N PRO A 154 40.45 21.78 -3.13
CA PRO A 154 41.01 22.48 -1.97
C PRO A 154 40.00 22.71 -0.83
N LEU A 155 38.75 22.25 -0.96
CA LEU A 155 37.66 22.58 -0.04
C LEU A 155 37.56 21.59 1.13
N LEU A 156 37.29 22.12 2.32
CA LEU A 156 37.05 21.37 3.56
C LEU A 156 35.60 20.83 3.67
N GLU A 157 34.90 20.67 2.54
CA GLU A 157 33.54 20.13 2.55
C GLU A 157 33.56 18.63 2.90
N SER A 158 32.49 18.17 3.53
CA SER A 158 32.37 16.78 3.97
C SER A 158 31.03 16.20 3.59
N ILE A 159 31.02 14.91 3.24
CA ILE A 159 29.87 14.21 2.69
C ILE A 159 29.45 13.11 3.67
N PRO A 160 28.24 13.18 4.25
CA PRO A 160 27.72 12.16 5.16
C PRO A 160 27.24 10.94 4.37
N MET A 161 28.02 9.87 4.45
CA MET A 161 27.74 8.60 3.79
C MET A 161 27.00 7.64 4.72
N SER A 162 25.92 7.02 4.24
CA SER A 162 25.15 6.02 5.00
C SER A 162 24.39 5.06 4.08
N PHE A 163 24.20 3.83 4.54
CA PHE A 163 23.40 2.79 3.87
C PHE A 163 22.00 2.61 4.47
N SER A 164 21.56 3.46 5.41
CA SER A 164 20.21 3.38 6.00
C SER A 164 19.14 3.42 4.92
N ASN A 165 19.22 4.44 4.05
CA ASN A 165 18.23 4.75 3.01
C ASN A 165 18.66 4.28 1.62
N TRP A 166 19.40 3.17 1.55
CA TRP A 166 19.99 2.65 0.31
C TRP A 166 18.97 2.43 -0.83
N ALA A 167 17.71 2.12 -0.48
CA ALA A 167 16.60 1.86 -1.40
C ALA A 167 15.76 3.10 -1.71
N GLU A 168 16.18 4.30 -1.27
CA GLU A 168 15.47 5.55 -1.53
C GLU A 168 15.25 5.72 -3.05
N PRO A 169 14.00 5.97 -3.49
CA PRO A 169 13.66 6.22 -4.87
C PRO A 169 14.48 7.34 -5.52
N TYR A 170 14.91 7.12 -6.76
CA TYR A 170 15.64 8.09 -7.55
C TYR A 170 14.68 9.15 -8.10
N ALA A 171 14.54 10.24 -7.35
CA ALA A 171 13.48 11.24 -7.56
C ALA A 171 13.88 12.40 -8.48
N ALA A 172 14.89 12.23 -9.35
CA ALA A 172 15.29 13.27 -10.29
C ALA A 172 14.25 13.46 -11.42
N LYS A 173 13.22 14.28 -11.17
CA LYS A 173 12.17 14.73 -12.11
C LYS A 173 12.67 15.29 -13.44
N HIS A 174 13.94 15.65 -13.54
CA HIS A 174 14.54 16.40 -14.65
C HIS A 174 15.78 15.71 -15.25
N SER A 175 15.89 14.39 -15.13
CA SER A 175 17.03 13.61 -15.64
C SER A 175 16.97 13.37 -17.16
N SER A 176 17.31 14.40 -17.94
CA SER A 176 17.79 14.16 -19.30
C SER A 176 19.09 13.35 -19.26
N GLY A 177 19.33 12.49 -20.25
CA GLY A 177 20.53 11.64 -20.31
C GLY A 177 20.39 10.22 -19.72
N ILE A 178 19.24 9.88 -19.12
CA ILE A 178 18.87 8.50 -18.78
C ILE A 178 17.82 8.03 -19.79
N ASP A 179 18.20 7.10 -20.65
CA ASP A 179 17.39 6.55 -21.75
C ASP A 179 16.92 5.11 -21.49
N PHE A 180 17.08 4.61 -20.26
CA PHE A 180 16.70 3.27 -19.84
C PHE A 180 15.80 3.28 -18.58
N LYS A 181 15.07 2.17 -18.35
CA LYS A 181 14.24 1.98 -17.15
C LYS A 181 15.11 1.91 -15.89
N LEU A 182 14.79 2.72 -14.88
CA LEU A 182 15.55 2.81 -13.62
C LEU A 182 15.22 1.74 -12.58
N THR A 183 14.15 0.97 -12.76
CA THR A 183 13.69 -0.05 -11.82
C THR A 183 14.80 -1.01 -11.41
N GLY A 184 15.04 -1.13 -10.11
CA GLY A 184 16.02 -2.06 -9.56
C GLY A 184 17.49 -1.73 -9.79
N ARG A 185 17.86 -0.48 -10.14
CA ARG A 185 19.20 -0.08 -10.59
C ARG A 185 19.91 0.96 -9.74
N THR A 186 19.26 1.53 -8.73
CA THR A 186 19.82 2.63 -7.95
C THR A 186 20.21 2.20 -6.54
N PHE A 187 21.27 2.81 -6.02
CA PHE A 187 21.73 2.66 -4.63
C PHE A 187 22.09 4.05 -4.08
N ARG A 188 21.37 4.51 -3.05
CA ARG A 188 21.62 5.80 -2.41
C ARG A 188 22.81 5.71 -1.45
N LEU A 189 23.78 6.61 -1.62
CA LEU A 189 25.03 6.64 -0.84
C LEU A 189 25.06 7.70 0.26
N ALA A 190 24.57 8.90 -0.05
CA ALA A 190 24.74 10.06 0.81
C ALA A 190 23.63 11.10 0.55
N LYS A 191 23.37 11.93 1.56
CA LYS A 191 22.54 13.13 1.45
C LYS A 191 23.14 14.22 2.33
N THR A 192 23.61 15.30 1.74
CA THR A 192 24.23 16.41 2.47
C THR A 192 23.18 17.31 3.10
N ASP A 193 23.59 18.13 4.07
CA ASP A 193 22.74 19.16 4.70
C ASP A 193 22.24 20.19 3.68
N LYS A 194 23.00 20.41 2.59
CA LYS A 194 22.62 21.24 1.44
C LYS A 194 21.62 20.55 0.50
N ARG A 195 20.99 19.44 0.92
CA ARG A 195 20.02 18.64 0.16
C ARG A 195 20.58 17.97 -1.10
N GLU A 196 21.89 17.85 -1.23
CA GLU A 196 22.53 17.15 -2.34
C GLU A 196 22.48 15.64 -2.07
N THR A 197 21.86 14.88 -2.98
CA THR A 197 21.66 13.44 -2.82
C THR A 197 22.49 12.68 -3.84
N TRP A 198 23.24 11.69 -3.37
CA TRP A 198 24.22 10.93 -4.15
C TRP A 198 23.77 9.49 -4.35
N PHE A 199 23.90 9.00 -5.59
CA PHE A 199 23.53 7.65 -5.99
C PHE A 199 24.63 6.99 -6.81
N ILE A 200 24.70 5.66 -6.70
CA ILE A 200 25.26 4.80 -7.75
C ILE A 200 24.08 4.32 -8.59
N VAL A 201 24.15 4.53 -9.90
CA VAL A 201 23.14 4.09 -10.86
C VAL A 201 23.78 3.10 -11.83
N MET A 202 23.12 1.95 -12.04
CA MET A 202 23.61 0.90 -12.94
C MET A 202 23.10 1.12 -14.36
N HIS A 203 23.97 1.63 -15.23
CA HIS A 203 23.70 1.86 -16.65
C HIS A 203 23.88 0.56 -17.45
N PRO A 204 22.92 0.17 -18.31
CA PRO A 204 23.13 -0.92 -19.25
C PRO A 204 24.31 -0.62 -20.16
N LYS A 205 25.18 -1.61 -20.40
CA LYS A 205 26.21 -1.47 -21.44
C LYS A 205 25.54 -1.42 -22.82
N PRO A 206 26.13 -0.74 -23.82
CA PRO A 206 25.52 -0.59 -25.15
C PRO A 206 25.12 -1.91 -25.84
N ALA A 207 25.81 -3.01 -25.56
CA ALA A 207 25.44 -4.33 -26.11
C ALA A 207 24.13 -4.91 -25.54
N PHE A 208 23.58 -4.30 -24.49
CA PHE A 208 22.37 -4.75 -23.78
C PHE A 208 21.29 -3.64 -23.72
N THR A 209 21.47 -2.54 -24.45
CA THR A 209 20.41 -1.56 -24.70
C THR A 209 19.52 -2.07 -25.83
N SER A 210 18.23 -2.28 -25.57
CA SER A 210 17.23 -2.71 -26.56
C SER A 210 17.22 -1.78 -27.78
N GLU A 211 17.34 -2.33 -29.00
CA GLU A 211 17.37 -1.63 -30.30
C GLU A 211 16.02 -1.00 -30.74
N ASP A 212 15.25 -0.33 -29.88
CA ASP A 212 14.12 0.50 -30.36
C ASP A 212 14.61 1.97 -30.42
N PRO A 213 14.97 2.52 -31.59
CA PRO A 213 15.60 3.84 -31.72
C PRO A 213 14.59 4.98 -31.70
N ARG A 214 13.31 4.69 -31.40
CA ARG A 214 12.31 5.75 -31.29
C ARG A 214 12.55 6.51 -29.99
N PRO A 215 12.63 7.85 -30.00
CA PRO A 215 12.67 8.61 -28.76
C PRO A 215 11.36 8.30 -28.02
N HIS A 216 11.42 7.41 -27.02
CA HIS A 216 10.26 7.01 -26.23
C HIS A 216 9.82 8.22 -25.40
N ARG A 217 9.04 9.11 -26.03
CA ARG A 217 8.40 10.29 -25.45
C ARG A 217 7.46 9.94 -24.28
N LYS A 218 7.23 8.64 -24.03
CA LYS A 218 6.33 8.08 -23.02
C LYS A 218 6.99 7.29 -21.87
N LEU A 219 8.32 7.16 -21.80
CA LEU A 219 8.98 6.40 -20.72
C LEU A 219 9.53 7.26 -19.57
N LYS A 220 9.25 8.57 -19.53
CA LYS A 220 9.78 9.50 -18.52
C LYS A 220 9.12 9.45 -17.14
N GLN A 221 8.10 8.62 -16.91
CA GLN A 221 7.42 8.53 -15.60
C GLN A 221 7.10 7.08 -15.15
N GLY A 222 7.75 6.08 -15.74
CA GLY A 222 7.66 4.69 -15.26
C GLY A 222 8.53 4.45 -14.02
N LEU A 223 7.92 4.63 -12.84
CA LEU A 223 8.34 4.11 -11.52
C LEU A 223 9.74 4.53 -11.03
N ALA A 224 9.92 5.81 -10.72
CA ALA A 224 10.97 6.23 -9.80
C ALA A 224 10.86 5.51 -8.44
N ALA A 225 9.64 5.15 -8.01
CA ALA A 225 9.35 4.48 -6.74
C ALA A 225 10.05 3.12 -6.56
N ASP A 226 10.27 2.38 -7.65
CA ASP A 226 10.94 1.06 -7.63
C ASP A 226 12.38 1.12 -8.16
N SER A 227 13.00 2.30 -8.20
CA SER A 227 14.36 2.43 -8.73
C SER A 227 15.40 1.74 -7.85
N GLY A 228 15.14 1.65 -6.54
CA GLY A 228 16.00 1.01 -5.57
C GLY A 228 16.29 -0.44 -5.95
N MET A 229 17.57 -0.83 -5.95
CA MET A 229 17.94 -2.20 -6.31
C MET A 229 17.37 -3.25 -5.35
N LEU A 230 17.37 -4.53 -5.75
CA LEU A 230 16.94 -5.59 -4.84
C LEU A 230 17.92 -5.69 -3.65
N LYS A 231 17.41 -6.00 -2.45
CA LYS A 231 18.23 -6.06 -1.22
C LYS A 231 19.42 -7.01 -1.31
N GLU A 232 19.29 -8.10 -2.07
CA GLU A 232 20.37 -9.05 -2.36
C GLU A 232 21.50 -8.37 -3.12
N ARG A 233 21.17 -7.68 -4.23
CA ARG A 233 22.13 -6.90 -5.03
C ARG A 233 22.73 -5.75 -4.24
N ALA A 234 21.91 -5.05 -3.45
CA ALA A 234 22.36 -3.98 -2.56
C ALA A 234 23.37 -4.49 -1.53
N THR A 235 23.19 -5.70 -1.02
CA THR A 235 24.12 -6.32 -0.06
C THR A 235 25.45 -6.63 -0.73
N CYS A 236 25.45 -7.15 -1.96
CA CYS A 236 26.66 -7.37 -2.76
C CYS A 236 27.40 -6.05 -3.06
N LEU A 237 26.67 -5.02 -3.48
CA LEU A 237 27.24 -3.71 -3.76
C LEU A 237 27.79 -3.04 -2.48
N ALA A 238 27.07 -3.10 -1.36
CA ALA A 238 27.56 -2.60 -0.07
C ALA A 238 28.83 -3.32 0.40
N ALA A 239 28.93 -4.63 0.18
CA ALA A 239 30.15 -5.38 0.45
C ALA A 239 31.33 -4.92 -0.44
N TYR A 240 31.07 -4.59 -1.70
CA TYR A 240 32.07 -4.04 -2.60
C TYR A 240 32.51 -2.62 -2.20
N ILE A 241 31.55 -1.76 -1.83
CA ILE A 241 31.82 -0.41 -1.33
C ILE A 241 32.71 -0.50 -0.08
N THR A 242 32.32 -1.27 0.93
CA THR A 242 33.13 -1.42 2.16
C THR A 242 34.47 -2.10 1.90
N ALA A 243 34.57 -2.98 0.89
CA ALA A 243 35.84 -3.55 0.47
C ALA A 243 36.80 -2.50 -0.12
N THR A 244 36.26 -1.51 -0.82
CA THR A 244 37.02 -0.38 -1.41
C THR A 244 37.72 0.44 -0.33
N PHE A 245 37.12 0.57 0.85
CA PHE A 245 37.71 1.27 2.00
C PHE A 245 38.88 0.53 2.68
N ASN A 246 39.27 -0.67 2.20
CA ASN A 246 40.54 -1.30 2.61
C ASN A 246 41.76 -0.73 1.85
N ASP A 247 41.55 0.20 0.90
CA ASP A 247 42.65 0.90 0.24
C ASP A 247 43.43 1.75 1.27
N PRO A 248 44.77 1.77 1.27
CA PRO A 248 45.58 2.52 2.21
C PRO A 248 45.21 4.01 2.35
N MET A 249 44.67 4.62 1.28
CA MET A 249 44.26 6.04 1.30
C MET A 249 42.87 6.26 1.91
N LEU A 250 42.09 5.20 2.11
CA LEU A 250 40.72 5.26 2.66
C LEU A 250 40.62 4.62 4.05
N ILE A 251 41.61 3.83 4.46
CA ILE A 251 41.71 3.29 5.82
C ILE A 251 41.65 4.43 6.85
N GLY A 252 40.93 4.20 7.95
CA GLY A 252 40.75 5.18 9.03
C GLY A 252 39.56 6.12 8.86
N HIS A 253 38.87 6.09 7.73
CA HIS A 253 37.69 6.93 7.47
C HIS A 253 36.35 6.28 7.87
N GLY A 254 36.34 5.34 8.83
CA GLY A 254 35.13 4.86 9.53
C GLY A 254 34.11 4.01 8.75
N VAL A 255 34.32 3.76 7.45
CA VAL A 255 33.45 2.85 6.66
C VAL A 255 33.96 1.42 6.77
N GLU A 256 33.22 0.57 7.47
CA GLU A 256 33.69 -0.75 7.87
C GLU A 256 32.92 -1.91 7.21
N ARG A 257 33.53 -3.10 7.19
CA ARG A 257 32.92 -4.34 6.70
C ARG A 257 31.66 -4.76 7.46
N CYS A 258 31.32 -4.14 8.58
CA CYS A 258 30.08 -4.41 9.31
C CYS A 258 28.86 -3.69 8.70
N TRP A 259 29.07 -2.66 7.87
CA TRP A 259 28.00 -1.87 7.26
C TRP A 259 27.16 -2.72 6.30
N ARG A 260 25.83 -2.63 6.41
CA ARG A 260 24.87 -3.37 5.58
C ARG A 260 23.74 -2.44 5.13
N PRO A 261 23.05 -2.76 4.02
CA PRO A 261 21.82 -2.05 3.63
C PRO A 261 20.80 -2.04 4.78
N GLY A 262 20.35 -0.84 5.17
CA GLY A 262 19.40 -0.61 6.27
C GLY A 262 20.04 -0.53 7.66
N SER A 263 21.37 -0.62 7.79
CA SER A 263 22.05 -0.39 9.07
C SER A 263 22.08 1.10 9.43
N LYS A 264 22.08 1.41 10.74
CA LYS A 264 22.16 2.79 11.25
C LYS A 264 23.57 3.39 11.20
N HIS A 265 24.53 2.70 10.58
CA HIS A 265 25.90 3.20 10.47
C HIS A 265 25.94 4.38 9.48
N SER A 266 26.67 5.43 9.86
CA SER A 266 26.88 6.64 9.08
C SER A 266 28.26 7.20 9.40
N GLN A 267 28.88 7.84 8.42
CA GLN A 267 30.20 8.44 8.56
C GLN A 267 30.34 9.62 7.62
N THR A 268 30.86 10.72 8.16
CA THR A 268 31.15 11.93 7.39
C THR A 268 32.56 11.84 6.82
N LEU A 269 32.65 11.87 5.49
CA LEU A 269 33.90 11.76 4.74
C LEU A 269 34.35 13.14 4.27
N PRO A 270 35.62 13.55 4.46
CA PRO A 270 36.18 14.70 3.76
C PRO A 270 36.04 14.55 2.24
N TYR A 271 35.85 15.65 1.51
CA TYR A 271 35.66 15.62 0.05
C TYR A 271 36.80 14.91 -0.68
N THR A 272 38.04 15.08 -0.21
CA THR A 272 39.22 14.38 -0.76
C THR A 272 39.10 12.87 -0.63
N ALA A 273 38.67 12.36 0.53
CA ALA A 273 38.41 10.93 0.73
C ALA A 273 37.23 10.44 -0.12
N TRP A 274 36.18 11.26 -0.29
CA TRP A 274 35.07 10.96 -1.19
C TRP A 274 35.50 10.81 -2.65
N ALA A 275 36.34 11.72 -3.14
CA ALA A 275 36.90 11.66 -4.50
C ALA A 275 37.79 10.42 -4.70
N VAL A 276 38.66 10.11 -3.72
CA VAL A 276 39.49 8.89 -3.74
C VAL A 276 38.62 7.64 -3.73
N PHE A 277 37.54 7.61 -2.93
CA PHE A 277 36.60 6.50 -2.92
C PHE A 277 35.98 6.26 -4.31
N GLN A 278 35.47 7.30 -4.98
CA GLN A 278 34.91 7.14 -6.32
C GLN A 278 35.94 6.60 -7.33
N ASP A 279 37.17 7.13 -7.33
CA ASP A 279 38.25 6.66 -8.22
C ASP A 279 38.58 5.18 -7.97
N ARG A 280 38.78 4.78 -6.71
CA ARG A 280 39.10 3.39 -6.33
C ARG A 280 37.96 2.43 -6.63
N PHE A 281 36.72 2.87 -6.38
CA PHE A 281 35.52 2.12 -6.72
C PHE A 281 35.46 1.85 -8.23
N MET A 282 35.66 2.87 -9.07
CA MET A 282 35.57 2.69 -10.52
C MET A 282 36.70 1.81 -11.07
N ARG A 283 37.94 2.01 -10.63
CA ARG A 283 39.10 1.20 -11.07
C ARG A 283 38.96 -0.28 -10.73
N GLY A 284 38.37 -0.60 -9.57
CA GLY A 284 38.20 -1.98 -9.13
C GLY A 284 36.98 -2.69 -9.75
N TRP A 285 36.07 -1.94 -10.40
CA TRP A 285 34.75 -2.46 -10.78
C TRP A 285 34.83 -3.60 -11.78
N SER A 286 35.63 -3.46 -12.83
CA SER A 286 35.76 -4.46 -13.90
C SER A 286 36.21 -5.82 -13.36
N ALA A 287 37.24 -5.83 -12.51
CA ALA A 287 37.76 -7.04 -11.88
C ALA A 287 36.79 -7.63 -10.84
N TRP A 288 35.99 -6.81 -10.15
CA TRP A 288 35.01 -7.29 -9.19
C TRP A 288 33.77 -7.87 -9.89
N SER A 289 33.20 -7.16 -10.86
CA SER A 289 31.99 -7.57 -11.58
C SER A 289 32.17 -8.88 -12.35
N GLN A 290 33.34 -9.10 -12.97
CA GLN A 290 33.67 -10.37 -13.64
C GLN A 290 33.70 -11.59 -12.71
N ARG A 291 33.93 -11.39 -11.41
CA ARG A 291 33.94 -12.47 -10.41
C ARG A 291 32.55 -12.83 -9.88
N GLN A 292 31.52 -12.04 -10.21
CA GLN A 292 30.13 -12.31 -9.81
C GLN A 292 29.45 -13.25 -10.83
N SER A 293 29.80 -14.54 -10.81
CA SER A 293 29.31 -15.53 -11.78
C SER A 293 27.82 -15.88 -11.63
N GLY A 294 27.20 -15.55 -10.50
CA GLY A 294 25.81 -15.92 -10.18
C GLY A 294 24.72 -14.94 -10.63
N ASP A 295 25.06 -13.72 -11.06
CA ASP A 295 24.08 -12.71 -11.48
C ASP A 295 24.61 -11.89 -12.66
N SER A 296 24.05 -12.12 -13.84
CA SER A 296 24.41 -11.43 -15.09
C SER A 296 24.17 -9.92 -15.03
N PHE A 297 23.43 -9.42 -14.06
CA PHE A 297 23.22 -7.99 -13.84
C PHE A 297 24.56 -7.23 -13.70
N TRP A 298 25.55 -7.78 -12.99
CA TRP A 298 26.82 -7.08 -12.76
C TRP A 298 27.68 -6.98 -14.02
N THR A 299 27.59 -7.95 -14.93
CA THR A 299 28.40 -7.99 -16.15
C THR A 299 27.75 -7.24 -17.31
N THR A 300 26.41 -7.12 -17.31
CA THR A 300 25.61 -6.41 -18.31
C THR A 300 25.46 -4.92 -18.03
N ASN A 301 25.81 -4.46 -16.82
CA ASN A 301 25.68 -3.06 -16.40
C ASN A 301 27.01 -2.48 -15.92
N GLU A 302 27.10 -1.16 -15.93
CA GLU A 302 28.24 -0.37 -15.49
C GLU A 302 27.78 0.75 -14.54
N PRO A 303 28.45 0.95 -13.40
CA PRO A 303 28.03 1.94 -12.42
C PRO A 303 28.37 3.34 -12.91
N ALA A 304 27.53 4.30 -12.58
CA ALA A 304 27.78 5.73 -12.71
C ALA A 304 27.43 6.44 -11.40
N PHE A 305 28.22 7.43 -11.01
CA PHE A 305 27.88 8.32 -9.91
C PHE A 305 26.93 9.41 -10.39
N HIS A 306 25.78 9.52 -9.73
CA HIS A 306 24.81 10.57 -9.99
C HIS A 306 24.65 11.42 -8.74
N CYS A 307 24.51 12.71 -8.96
CA CYS A 307 24.25 13.68 -7.91
C CYS A 307 23.11 14.61 -8.35
N TYR A 308 22.19 14.91 -7.45
CA TYR A 308 21.23 15.99 -7.69
C TYR A 308 20.84 16.71 -6.41
N CYS A 309 20.39 17.95 -6.57
CA CYS A 309 19.89 18.78 -5.50
C CYS A 309 18.56 19.43 -5.92
N TYR A 310 17.56 19.35 -5.04
CA TYR A 310 16.23 19.95 -5.23
C TYR A 310 15.96 21.04 -4.20
N GLY A 311 15.36 22.12 -4.66
CA GLY A 311 14.78 23.14 -3.80
C GLY A 311 15.82 23.93 -3.00
N GLN A 312 17.02 24.15 -3.55
CA GLN A 312 17.99 25.04 -2.91
C GLN A 312 17.51 26.48 -2.93
N ASN A 313 16.74 26.86 -3.96
CA ASN A 313 16.29 28.22 -4.20
C ASN A 313 17.43 29.25 -4.02
N GLN A 314 18.58 28.98 -4.65
CA GLN A 314 19.74 29.85 -4.54
C GLN A 314 19.46 31.13 -5.34
N PRO A 315 19.44 32.33 -4.72
CA PRO A 315 19.20 33.57 -5.44
C PRO A 315 20.37 33.90 -6.36
N ILE A 316 20.06 34.42 -7.55
CA ILE A 316 21.02 35.09 -8.42
C ILE A 316 20.88 36.59 -8.13
N VAL A 317 21.90 37.18 -7.51
CA VAL A 317 21.85 38.59 -7.09
C VAL A 317 21.88 39.50 -8.30
N MET A 318 20.81 40.27 -8.50
CA MET A 318 20.65 41.20 -9.61
C MET A 318 21.04 42.61 -9.19
N SER A 319 22.25 43.06 -9.56
CA SER A 319 22.67 44.45 -9.36
C SER A 319 22.15 45.36 -10.47
N ALA A 320 21.92 46.64 -10.19
CA ALA A 320 21.46 47.59 -11.22
C ALA A 320 22.39 47.65 -12.46
N PRO A 321 23.73 47.65 -12.31
CA PRO A 321 24.63 47.57 -13.47
C PRO A 321 24.47 46.27 -14.27
N LEU A 322 24.24 45.13 -13.61
CA LEU A 322 24.03 43.85 -14.29
C LEU A 322 22.73 43.86 -15.11
N ILE A 323 21.65 44.43 -14.55
CA ILE A 323 20.38 44.57 -15.27
C ILE A 323 20.57 45.41 -16.54
N GLN A 324 21.25 46.55 -16.43
CA GLN A 324 21.54 47.41 -17.58
C GLN A 324 22.36 46.68 -18.65
N GLN A 325 23.39 45.93 -18.27
CA GLN A 325 24.19 45.17 -19.23
C GLN A 325 23.42 44.02 -19.89
N LEU A 326 22.45 43.40 -19.19
CA LEU A 326 21.55 42.41 -19.78
C LEU A 326 20.56 43.05 -20.76
N GLU A 327 20.12 44.28 -20.50
CA GLU A 327 19.29 45.07 -21.44
C GLU A 327 20.06 45.50 -22.69
N GLU A 328 21.36 45.77 -22.55
CA GLU A 328 22.28 46.10 -23.65
C GLU A 328 22.75 44.85 -24.44
N LEU A 329 22.55 43.64 -23.89
CA LEU A 329 22.94 42.39 -24.54
C LEU A 329 22.04 42.10 -25.74
N GLU A 330 22.66 41.83 -26.89
CA GLU A 330 21.94 41.43 -28.10
C GLU A 330 21.14 40.13 -27.88
N GLU A 331 19.92 40.11 -28.42
CA GLU A 331 19.05 38.94 -28.43
C GLU A 331 19.71 37.77 -29.16
N GLU A 332 19.53 36.58 -28.59
CA GLU A 332 19.94 35.34 -29.26
C GLU A 332 19.04 35.08 -30.47
N THR A 333 19.59 35.15 -31.68
CA THR A 333 18.83 34.95 -32.93
C THR A 333 19.28 33.68 -33.65
N TYR A 334 18.37 33.07 -34.41
CA TYR A 334 18.63 31.87 -35.19
C TYR A 334 19.58 32.18 -36.36
N GLU A 335 20.81 31.66 -36.32
CA GLU A 335 21.74 31.74 -37.44
C GLU A 335 21.53 30.53 -38.37
N ARG A 336 20.89 30.73 -39.53
CA ARG A 336 20.65 29.65 -40.51
C ARG A 336 21.99 29.04 -40.98
N PRO A 337 22.21 27.72 -40.87
CA PRO A 337 23.45 27.08 -41.31
C PRO A 337 23.66 27.26 -42.82
N SER A 338 24.89 27.60 -43.23
CA SER A 338 25.28 27.67 -44.63
C SER A 338 25.31 26.27 -45.24
N GLY A 339 24.32 25.92 -46.07
CA GLY A 339 24.33 24.66 -46.83
C GLY A 339 22.98 24.06 -47.22
N ALA A 340 21.85 24.69 -46.88
CA ALA A 340 20.53 24.23 -47.33
C ALA A 340 19.94 25.22 -48.35
N ASP A 341 20.45 25.17 -49.59
CA ASP A 341 19.76 25.75 -50.73
C ASP A 341 19.13 24.64 -51.56
N GLU A 342 17.85 24.87 -51.88
CA GLU A 342 17.04 24.30 -52.97
C GLU A 342 16.56 22.85 -52.82
N ASP A 343 15.37 22.68 -52.22
CA ASP A 343 14.23 22.17 -53.00
C ASP A 343 12.89 22.52 -52.34
N SER A 344 11.95 22.94 -53.20
CA SER A 344 10.54 23.28 -52.95
C SER A 344 10.23 24.73 -52.54
N SER A 345 10.33 25.63 -53.52
CA SER A 345 9.40 26.75 -53.65
C SER A 345 8.11 26.26 -54.32
N SER A 346 6.97 26.56 -53.72
CA SER A 346 5.66 26.48 -54.34
C SER A 346 4.80 27.57 -53.74
N GLU A 347 4.86 28.77 -54.33
CA GLU A 347 3.82 29.77 -54.20
C GLU A 347 2.59 29.39 -55.06
N CYS A 348 1.47 30.03 -54.72
CA CYS A 348 0.14 30.02 -55.37
C CYS A 348 -0.75 28.84 -54.94
N SER A 349 -2.01 29.03 -54.54
CA SER A 349 -2.97 30.07 -54.90
C SER A 349 -4.17 30.06 -53.94
N ASP A 350 -4.79 31.22 -53.76
CA ASP A 350 -6.17 31.40 -53.28
C ASP A 350 -7.21 30.87 -54.28
N GLU A 351 -8.48 30.90 -53.86
CA GLU A 351 -9.78 30.57 -54.53
C GLU A 351 -10.37 29.18 -54.12
N ASP A 352 -11.61 29.01 -53.63
CA ASP A 352 -12.75 29.91 -53.40
C ASP A 352 -13.90 29.22 -52.61
N ALA A 353 -14.81 30.04 -52.06
CA ALA A 353 -16.19 29.78 -51.57
C ALA A 353 -16.39 28.92 -50.28
N SER A 354 -17.16 29.31 -49.25
CA SER A 354 -18.42 30.08 -49.25
C SER A 354 -18.78 30.60 -47.83
N THR A 355 -19.13 31.89 -47.69
CA THR A 355 -20.16 32.30 -46.72
C THR A 355 -20.92 33.51 -47.25
N GLU A 356 -22.25 33.39 -47.20
CA GLU A 356 -23.24 34.37 -47.60
C GLU A 356 -23.21 35.65 -46.75
N SER A 357 -23.47 36.77 -47.44
CA SER A 357 -24.19 37.99 -47.02
C SER A 357 -23.96 38.56 -45.61
N HIS A 358 -23.52 39.83 -45.55
CA HIS A 358 -24.43 40.95 -45.25
C HIS A 358 -23.76 42.31 -45.54
N GLU A 359 -24.60 43.23 -46.02
CA GLU A 359 -24.40 44.63 -46.38
C GLU A 359 -23.75 45.44 -45.24
N GLU A 360 -22.94 46.49 -45.47
CA GLU A 360 -23.44 47.86 -45.69
C GLU A 360 -22.27 48.83 -46.09
N THR A 361 -22.52 49.65 -47.14
CA THR A 361 -22.22 51.09 -47.33
C THR A 361 -21.05 51.76 -46.56
N SER A 362 -20.15 52.59 -47.11
CA SER A 362 -20.29 53.71 -48.07
C SER A 362 -18.96 54.48 -48.25
N GLY A 363 -18.80 55.18 -49.40
CA GLY A 363 -18.01 56.43 -49.56
C GLY A 363 -16.62 56.29 -50.23
N SER A 364 -16.49 56.48 -51.55
CA SER A 364 -16.19 57.75 -52.28
C SER A 364 -14.80 58.31 -51.94
N ASP A 365 -13.77 58.23 -52.79
CA ASP A 365 -13.54 58.85 -54.12
C ASP A 365 -12.49 59.98 -53.97
N GLU A 366 -11.58 60.05 -54.96
CA GLU A 366 -10.74 61.20 -55.39
C GLU A 366 -9.57 61.60 -54.46
N ASP A 367 -8.38 62.02 -54.92
CA ASP A 367 -7.72 62.19 -56.22
C ASP A 367 -6.21 62.37 -55.92
N ASP A 368 -5.34 61.64 -56.59
CA ASP A 368 -4.41 62.07 -57.64
C ASP A 368 -3.69 63.42 -57.44
N SER A 369 -2.35 63.37 -57.38
CA SER A 369 -1.45 64.25 -58.14
C SER A 369 0.02 63.84 -57.93
N THR A 370 0.55 63.15 -58.96
CA THR A 370 1.75 63.52 -59.78
C THR A 370 2.96 64.21 -59.13
N SER A 371 4.22 64.01 -59.54
CA SER A 371 4.91 63.15 -60.52
C SER A 371 6.39 63.58 -60.51
N SER A 372 7.32 62.66 -60.77
CA SER A 372 8.51 62.84 -61.64
C SER A 372 9.45 61.64 -61.44
N GLN A 373 9.25 60.55 -62.19
CA GLN A 373 10.01 60.21 -63.40
C GLN A 373 11.53 60.08 -63.22
N ARG A 374 12.04 58.84 -63.35
CA ARG A 374 12.54 58.39 -64.66
C ARG A 374 12.64 56.88 -64.78
N GLN A 375 12.04 56.41 -65.87
CA GLN A 375 12.06 55.08 -66.43
C GLN A 375 13.34 54.82 -67.24
N THR A 376 13.74 53.54 -67.19
CA THR A 376 14.21 52.66 -68.27
C THR A 376 15.42 53.02 -69.11
N ASN A 377 16.36 52.07 -69.18
CA ASN A 377 16.78 51.32 -70.40
C ASN A 377 17.72 50.20 -69.91
N GLY A 378 17.56 48.94 -70.27
CA GLY A 378 17.68 48.40 -71.62
C GLY A 378 18.98 47.57 -71.70
N VAL A 379 18.82 46.25 -71.73
CA VAL A 379 19.85 45.17 -71.72
C VAL A 379 20.85 45.29 -72.91
N PRO A 380 22.14 44.91 -72.76
CA PRO A 380 22.60 43.67 -73.42
C PRO A 380 23.70 42.86 -72.70
N SER A 381 23.43 41.55 -72.61
CA SER A 381 24.31 40.38 -72.79
C SER A 381 25.79 40.35 -72.34
N ARG A 382 26.10 39.20 -71.72
CA ARG A 382 27.35 38.41 -71.81
C ARG A 382 28.58 38.94 -71.04
N GLN A 383 28.90 38.28 -69.93
CA GLN A 383 30.04 37.36 -69.85
C GLN A 383 30.14 36.71 -68.46
N THR A 384 30.30 35.40 -68.49
CA THR A 384 30.70 34.55 -67.38
C THR A 384 32.13 34.90 -66.94
N SER A 385 32.31 35.32 -65.68
CA SER A 385 33.57 35.13 -64.95
C SER A 385 33.37 35.34 -63.44
N HIS A 386 33.47 34.22 -62.71
CA HIS A 386 33.95 34.02 -61.34
C HIS A 386 34.07 35.21 -60.35
N ALA A 387 33.49 34.99 -59.15
CA ALA A 387 34.11 35.09 -57.80
C ALA A 387 33.08 35.62 -56.77
N SER A 388 32.42 34.78 -55.96
CA SER A 388 32.92 34.23 -54.67
C SER A 388 33.38 35.25 -53.60
N SER A 389 33.14 36.56 -53.72
CA SER A 389 33.58 37.53 -52.69
C SER A 389 32.48 38.05 -51.75
N GLY A 390 31.19 37.83 -52.06
CA GLY A 390 30.08 38.25 -51.20
C GLY A 390 29.87 37.35 -49.99
N ASP A 391 29.99 36.03 -50.18
CA ASP A 391 29.68 35.01 -49.16
C ASP A 391 30.72 34.98 -48.01
N GLU A 392 32.01 35.16 -48.30
CA GLU A 392 33.04 35.26 -47.24
C GLU A 392 32.87 36.51 -46.37
N SER A 393 32.51 37.67 -46.95
CA SER A 393 32.35 38.92 -46.20
C SER A 393 31.18 38.86 -45.20
N HIS A 394 30.08 38.17 -45.58
CA HIS A 394 28.94 37.92 -44.72
C HIS A 394 29.25 36.86 -43.65
N ARG A 395 29.97 35.78 -43.99
CA ARG A 395 30.43 34.77 -43.01
C ARG A 395 31.41 35.36 -41.99
N HIS A 396 32.34 36.22 -42.40
CA HIS A 396 33.27 36.91 -41.49
C HIS A 396 32.57 37.89 -40.54
N ARG A 397 31.59 38.67 -41.03
CA ARG A 397 30.77 39.55 -40.17
C ARG A 397 29.91 38.76 -39.18
N ARG A 398 29.32 37.64 -39.60
CA ARG A 398 28.53 36.73 -38.73
C ARG A 398 29.37 36.12 -37.63
N ARG A 399 30.53 35.53 -37.98
CA ARG A 399 31.47 34.96 -37.00
C ARG A 399 32.00 36.02 -36.01
N GLY A 400 32.23 37.25 -36.48
CA GLY A 400 32.63 38.37 -35.63
C GLY A 400 31.53 38.79 -34.64
N ARG A 401 30.27 38.81 -35.08
CA ARG A 401 29.11 39.12 -34.22
C ARG A 401 28.88 38.06 -33.15
N ARG A 402 28.90 36.77 -33.53
CA ARG A 402 28.78 35.65 -32.57
C ARG A 402 29.90 35.67 -31.53
N ALA A 403 31.14 35.90 -31.96
CA ALA A 403 32.28 36.02 -31.04
C ALA A 403 32.14 37.19 -30.06
N ALA A 404 31.63 38.34 -30.52
CA ALA A 404 31.37 39.49 -29.65
C ALA A 404 30.25 39.20 -28.63
N CYS A 405 29.19 38.51 -29.04
CA CYS A 405 28.11 38.08 -28.15
C CYS A 405 28.63 37.12 -27.07
N LEU A 406 29.41 36.09 -27.45
CA LEU A 406 30.03 35.17 -26.50
C LEU A 406 30.95 35.88 -25.51
N ALA A 407 31.76 36.84 -25.98
CA ALA A 407 32.61 37.65 -25.11
C ALA A 407 31.80 38.54 -24.15
N ALA A 408 30.63 39.05 -24.57
CA ALA A 408 29.73 39.79 -23.71
C ALA A 408 29.10 38.89 -22.63
N GLN A 409 28.61 37.71 -23.01
CA GLN A 409 28.08 36.71 -22.07
C GLN A 409 29.16 36.25 -21.07
N ASP A 410 30.38 36.04 -21.53
CA ASP A 410 31.50 35.69 -20.66
C ASP A 410 31.80 36.82 -19.66
N ARG A 411 31.79 38.09 -20.08
CA ARG A 411 31.93 39.21 -19.14
C ARG A 411 30.82 39.22 -18.08
N LEU A 412 29.57 38.98 -18.49
CA LEU A 412 28.41 38.92 -17.58
C LEU A 412 28.53 37.79 -16.55
N ILE A 413 28.97 36.59 -16.97
CA ILE A 413 29.23 35.46 -16.08
C ILE A 413 30.27 35.84 -15.02
N SER A 414 31.36 36.51 -15.43
CA SER A 414 32.43 36.92 -14.52
C SER A 414 32.09 38.11 -13.62
N GLN A 415 31.03 38.86 -13.91
CA GLN A 415 30.57 39.99 -13.09
C GLN A 415 29.39 39.63 -12.19
N THR A 416 28.75 38.48 -12.40
CA THR A 416 27.64 38.00 -11.58
C THR A 416 28.18 37.03 -10.53
N ASP A 417 28.44 37.53 -9.32
CA ASP A 417 29.04 36.75 -8.21
C ASP A 417 28.37 35.39 -8.02
N SER A 418 27.03 35.33 -8.03
CA SER A 418 26.28 34.08 -7.82
C SER A 418 26.55 33.03 -8.92
N ILE A 419 26.67 33.45 -10.19
CA ILE A 419 26.92 32.55 -11.33
C ILE A 419 28.41 32.18 -11.38
N GLN A 420 29.31 33.13 -11.09
CA GLN A 420 30.74 32.86 -11.00
C GLN A 420 31.07 31.87 -9.86
N ILE A 421 30.44 32.03 -8.69
CA ILE A 421 30.57 31.10 -7.56
C ILE A 421 30.03 29.73 -7.96
N LEU A 422 28.91 29.65 -8.68
CA LEU A 422 28.40 28.37 -9.19
C LEU A 422 29.37 27.71 -10.16
N GLU A 423 29.86 28.44 -11.18
CA GLU A 423 30.86 27.95 -12.14
C GLU A 423 32.13 27.47 -11.42
N GLY A 424 32.62 28.26 -10.47
CA GLY A 424 33.80 27.96 -9.66
C GLY A 424 33.62 26.73 -8.78
N ASN A 425 32.49 26.62 -8.09
CA ASN A 425 32.15 25.46 -7.25
C ASN A 425 31.98 24.18 -8.08
N LEU A 426 31.34 24.26 -9.24
CA LEU A 426 31.23 23.13 -10.15
C LEU A 426 32.61 22.69 -10.66
N SER A 427 33.45 23.66 -11.06
CA SER A 427 34.79 23.41 -11.58
C SER A 427 35.78 22.89 -10.54
N SER A 428 35.59 23.23 -9.26
CA SER A 428 36.40 22.73 -8.15
C SER A 428 35.98 21.32 -7.73
N HIS A 429 34.68 21.04 -7.71
CA HIS A 429 34.14 19.75 -7.27
C HIS A 429 34.22 18.67 -8.35
N TYR A 430 33.90 19.00 -9.58
CA TYR A 430 33.61 18.01 -10.61
C TYR A 430 34.58 18.03 -11.77
N ASN A 431 34.85 16.86 -12.34
CA ASN A 431 35.56 16.74 -13.60
C ASN A 431 34.54 16.65 -14.75
N ILE A 432 34.47 17.71 -15.55
CA ILE A 432 33.48 17.83 -16.63
C ILE A 432 33.63 16.77 -17.73
N ASP A 433 34.84 16.26 -17.98
CA ASP A 433 35.08 15.21 -18.98
C ASP A 433 34.47 13.86 -18.59
N ARG A 434 34.24 13.67 -17.29
CA ARG A 434 33.67 12.45 -16.69
C ARG A 434 32.17 12.56 -16.48
N ILE A 435 31.58 13.69 -16.85
CA ILE A 435 30.14 13.94 -16.76
C ILE A 435 29.48 13.62 -18.10
N GLY A 436 28.32 12.95 -18.03
CA GLY A 436 27.48 12.67 -19.18
C GLY A 436 26.51 13.82 -19.45
N THR A 437 25.79 14.27 -18.44
CA THR A 437 24.78 15.33 -18.58
C THR A 437 24.75 16.23 -17.35
N VAL A 438 24.62 17.54 -17.56
CA VAL A 438 24.32 18.51 -16.50
C VAL A 438 22.96 19.12 -16.76
N SER A 439 22.12 19.19 -15.73
CA SER A 439 20.80 19.80 -15.80
C SER A 439 20.56 20.76 -14.66
N TYR A 440 19.87 21.86 -14.89
CA TYR A 440 19.46 22.80 -13.86
C TYR A 440 18.10 23.42 -14.19
N ALA A 441 17.42 23.97 -13.18
CA ALA A 441 16.20 24.75 -13.39
C ALA A 441 16.45 26.22 -13.02
N LEU A 442 16.31 27.09 -14.02
CA LEU A 442 16.27 28.53 -13.80
C LEU A 442 14.84 28.93 -13.47
N ALA A 443 14.66 29.57 -12.32
CA ALA A 443 13.38 30.08 -11.86
C ALA A 443 13.34 31.61 -11.95
N ALA A 444 12.36 32.14 -12.68
CA ALA A 444 12.05 33.55 -12.78
C ALA A 444 10.80 33.87 -11.93
N CYS A 445 10.98 34.60 -10.82
CA CYS A 445 9.90 35.11 -10.00
C CYS A 445 9.44 36.46 -10.55
N VAL A 446 8.25 36.49 -11.16
CA VAL A 446 7.66 37.67 -11.79
C VAL A 446 6.78 38.42 -10.80
N HIS A 447 7.07 39.69 -10.59
CA HIS A 447 6.30 40.61 -9.77
C HIS A 447 5.49 41.57 -10.65
N SER A 448 4.35 42.04 -10.14
CA SER A 448 3.49 42.98 -10.86
C SER A 448 2.98 44.07 -9.92
N MET A 449 3.09 45.31 -10.37
CA MET A 449 2.62 46.50 -9.67
C MET A 449 1.86 47.40 -10.65
N THR A 450 0.76 48.02 -10.20
CA THR A 450 0.07 49.03 -11.02
C THR A 450 0.90 50.30 -11.17
N GLU A 451 0.53 51.16 -12.12
CA GLU A 451 1.06 52.54 -12.22
C GLU A 451 1.03 53.30 -10.88
N ASP A 452 -0.06 53.15 -10.11
CA ASP A 452 -0.25 53.80 -8.81
C ASP A 452 0.57 53.17 -7.66
N GLY A 453 1.45 52.21 -7.95
CA GLY A 453 2.26 51.53 -6.94
C GLY A 453 1.58 50.41 -6.16
N ALA A 454 0.33 50.04 -6.50
CA ALA A 454 -0.36 48.94 -5.83
C ALA A 454 0.14 47.56 -6.32
N LEU A 455 0.63 46.74 -5.38
CA LEU A 455 1.08 45.38 -5.66
C LEU A 455 -0.07 44.46 -6.07
N ARG A 456 0.21 43.60 -7.06
CA ARG A 456 -0.75 42.63 -7.61
C ARG A 456 -0.16 41.23 -7.61
N CYS A 457 -0.99 40.24 -7.31
CA CYS A 457 -0.64 38.83 -7.42
C CYS A 457 -1.00 38.33 -8.82
N LEU A 458 -0.09 37.58 -9.46
CA LEU A 458 -0.34 36.98 -10.77
C LEU A 458 -0.84 35.53 -10.62
N LEU A 459 -1.70 35.11 -11.53
CA LEU A 459 -2.15 33.73 -11.72
C LEU A 459 -2.03 33.33 -13.19
N GLY A 460 -1.76 32.07 -13.48
CA GLY A 460 -1.78 31.57 -14.86
C GLY A 460 -3.21 31.50 -15.39
N ASN A 461 -3.46 32.08 -16.57
CA ASN A 461 -4.73 32.01 -17.27
C ASN A 461 -4.74 30.79 -18.19
N ARG A 462 -5.59 29.81 -17.88
CA ARG A 462 -5.68 28.53 -18.59
C ARG A 462 -5.95 28.66 -20.08
N ASN A 463 -6.81 29.61 -20.49
CA ASN A 463 -7.10 29.84 -21.90
C ASN A 463 -5.86 30.32 -22.65
N GLN A 464 -5.11 31.25 -22.03
CA GLN A 464 -3.88 31.79 -22.61
C GLN A 464 -2.76 30.76 -22.60
N ILE A 465 -2.61 29.98 -21.52
CA ILE A 465 -1.63 28.89 -21.44
C ILE A 465 -1.92 27.83 -22.51
N ALA A 466 -3.19 27.47 -22.74
CA ALA A 466 -3.54 26.50 -23.78
C ALA A 466 -3.10 26.95 -25.19
N SER A 467 -3.11 28.25 -25.47
CA SER A 467 -2.60 28.81 -26.72
C SER A 467 -1.07 28.71 -26.89
N GLN A 468 -0.33 28.36 -25.83
CA GLN A 468 1.13 28.21 -25.85
C GLN A 468 1.58 26.75 -26.04
N TYR A 469 0.63 25.84 -26.32
CA TYR A 469 0.87 24.42 -26.53
C TYR A 469 0.03 23.89 -27.69
N VAL A 470 -0.19 24.73 -28.71
CA VAL A 470 -1.05 24.40 -29.87
C VAL A 470 -0.43 23.22 -30.64
N GLY A 471 -1.23 22.19 -30.91
CA GLY A 471 -0.78 20.94 -31.56
C GLY A 471 -0.50 19.76 -30.64
N LEU A 472 -0.39 19.97 -29.31
CA LEU A 472 -0.29 18.88 -28.32
C LEU A 472 -1.63 18.54 -27.63
N GLY A 473 -2.68 19.32 -27.92
CA GLY A 473 -4.03 19.16 -27.35
C GLY A 473 -4.09 19.34 -25.82
N SER A 474 -5.16 18.84 -25.20
CA SER A 474 -5.35 18.85 -23.73
C SER A 474 -4.29 18.06 -22.94
N ARG A 475 -3.37 17.38 -23.64
CA ARG A 475 -2.25 16.61 -23.07
C ARG A 475 -0.93 17.40 -23.07
N GLY A 476 -0.90 18.62 -23.60
CA GLY A 476 0.31 19.46 -23.67
C GLY A 476 0.77 20.02 -22.32
N PHE A 477 -0.15 20.19 -21.36
CA PHE A 477 0.15 20.69 -20.02
C PHE A 477 -0.87 20.19 -19.00
N THR A 478 -0.48 20.16 -17.73
CA THR A 478 -1.34 19.90 -16.58
C THR A 478 -1.67 21.21 -15.88
N PHE A 479 -2.95 21.48 -15.66
CA PHE A 479 -3.42 22.68 -14.97
C PHE A 479 -3.84 22.37 -13.54
N TYR A 480 -3.44 23.22 -12.60
CA TYR A 480 -3.77 23.13 -11.18
C TYR A 480 -4.58 24.35 -10.76
N SER A 481 -5.89 24.18 -10.68
CA SER A 481 -6.82 25.23 -10.24
C SER A 481 -6.43 25.77 -8.86
N GLN A 482 -6.53 27.09 -8.66
CA GLN A 482 -6.36 27.72 -7.35
C GLN A 482 -7.70 28.22 -6.82
N ALA A 483 -8.00 27.94 -5.55
CA ALA A 483 -9.27 28.31 -4.91
C ALA A 483 -10.52 27.91 -5.72
N PHE A 484 -10.50 26.69 -6.29
CA PHE A 484 -11.53 26.11 -7.15
C PHE A 484 -11.76 26.78 -8.52
N HIS A 485 -10.95 27.78 -8.93
CA HIS A 485 -11.19 28.48 -10.19
C HIS A 485 -10.80 27.66 -11.43
N PRO A 486 -11.72 27.42 -12.39
CA PRO A 486 -11.44 26.59 -13.55
C PRO A 486 -10.49 27.25 -14.57
N VAL A 487 -10.33 28.58 -14.50
CA VAL A 487 -9.53 29.39 -15.45
C VAL A 487 -8.19 29.85 -14.88
N TYR A 488 -8.06 30.03 -13.56
CA TYR A 488 -6.90 30.73 -12.98
C TYR A 488 -6.17 29.82 -11.99
N GLY A 489 -4.85 29.67 -12.16
CA GLY A 489 -4.09 28.75 -11.33
C GLY A 489 -2.62 28.57 -11.71
N ASN A 490 -2.10 27.40 -11.38
CA ASN A 490 -0.73 26.97 -11.65
C ASN A 490 -0.72 25.94 -12.78
N PHE A 491 0.43 25.68 -13.38
CA PHE A 491 0.54 24.67 -14.43
C PHE A 491 1.92 24.04 -14.48
N SER A 492 2.01 22.86 -15.10
CA SER A 492 3.27 22.23 -15.48
C SER A 492 3.16 21.58 -16.85
N SER A 493 4.28 21.42 -17.53
CA SER A 493 4.36 20.73 -18.81
C SER A 493 5.68 19.98 -18.90
N ASN A 494 5.70 18.94 -19.73
CA ASN A 494 6.92 18.21 -20.08
C ASN A 494 7.71 18.90 -21.22
N SER A 495 7.19 20.00 -21.75
CA SER A 495 7.84 20.84 -22.76
C SER A 495 7.74 22.34 -22.40
N PRO A 496 8.67 23.16 -22.90
CA PRO A 496 8.56 24.61 -22.80
C PRO A 496 7.30 25.15 -23.50
N PRO A 497 6.76 26.30 -23.06
CA PRO A 497 5.69 27.02 -23.77
C PRO A 497 6.22 27.71 -25.05
N ASP A 498 5.33 27.90 -26.03
CA ASP A 498 5.67 28.47 -27.35
C ASP A 498 6.33 29.85 -27.27
N PHE A 499 6.00 30.70 -26.29
CA PHE A 499 6.66 32.00 -26.12
C PHE A 499 8.18 31.91 -25.86
N LEU A 500 8.71 30.77 -25.42
CA LEU A 500 10.14 30.55 -25.29
C LEU A 500 10.78 29.95 -26.55
N ASP A 501 10.00 29.37 -27.46
CA ASP A 501 10.51 28.60 -28.60
C ASP A 501 11.53 29.35 -29.46
N PRO A 502 11.34 30.65 -29.82
CA PRO A 502 12.33 31.38 -30.60
C PRO A 502 13.72 31.41 -29.94
N LEU A 503 13.76 31.71 -28.64
CA LEU A 503 14.99 31.75 -27.86
C LEU A 503 15.62 30.37 -27.71
N LEU A 504 14.82 29.36 -27.35
CA LEU A 504 15.31 28.02 -27.10
C LEU A 504 15.85 27.38 -28.38
N THR A 505 15.18 27.61 -29.51
CA THR A 505 15.66 27.16 -30.83
C THR A 505 16.95 27.86 -31.23
N ALA A 506 17.06 29.17 -31.03
CA ALA A 506 18.30 29.92 -31.27
C ALA A 506 19.45 29.40 -30.40
N LEU A 507 19.22 29.21 -29.09
CA LEU A 507 20.22 28.67 -28.16
C LEU A 507 20.71 27.27 -28.60
N ARG A 508 19.80 26.37 -29.00
CA ARG A 508 20.17 25.03 -29.48
C ARG A 508 21.06 25.07 -30.70
N VAL A 509 20.66 25.83 -31.73
CA VAL A 509 21.40 25.91 -33.00
C VAL A 509 22.75 26.58 -32.81
N ASN A 510 22.79 27.70 -32.09
CA ASN A 510 24.01 28.46 -31.90
C ASN A 510 25.00 27.69 -31.01
N MET A 511 24.53 27.05 -29.93
CA MET A 511 25.40 26.25 -29.07
C MET A 511 25.90 24.98 -29.78
N ALA A 512 25.09 24.35 -30.64
CA ALA A 512 25.55 23.26 -31.50
C ALA A 512 26.68 23.73 -32.42
N SER A 513 26.52 24.88 -33.06
CA SER A 513 27.57 25.48 -33.90
C SER A 513 28.85 25.81 -33.11
N ASP A 514 28.74 26.26 -31.86
CA ASP A 514 29.89 26.63 -31.03
C ASP A 514 30.74 25.43 -30.60
N VAL A 515 30.16 24.22 -30.52
CA VAL A 515 30.80 23.04 -29.90
C VAL A 515 31.08 21.88 -30.84
N GLY A 516 30.79 22.00 -32.14
CA GLY A 516 31.15 21.00 -33.16
C GLY A 516 30.02 20.46 -34.03
N GLY A 517 28.83 21.06 -34.02
CA GLY A 517 27.72 20.79 -34.93
C GLY A 517 26.60 19.89 -34.39
N ASP A 518 26.83 19.20 -33.27
CA ASP A 518 25.82 18.33 -32.65
C ASP A 518 24.87 19.11 -31.73
N ASP A 519 23.60 18.71 -31.70
CA ASP A 519 22.63 19.25 -30.74
C ASP A 519 22.92 18.73 -29.33
N VAL A 520 23.45 19.62 -28.50
CA VAL A 520 23.86 19.38 -27.11
C VAL A 520 22.84 19.85 -26.07
N LEU A 521 21.89 20.69 -26.48
CA LEU A 521 20.93 21.32 -25.58
C LEU A 521 19.56 20.65 -25.68
N SER A 522 18.97 20.37 -24.54
CA SER A 522 17.57 19.96 -24.46
C SER A 522 16.84 20.77 -23.40
N PHE A 523 15.61 21.12 -23.72
CA PHE A 523 14.70 21.80 -22.81
C PHE A 523 13.56 20.83 -22.52
N GLY A 524 13.35 20.58 -21.24
CA GLY A 524 12.39 19.60 -20.78
C GLY A 524 11.23 20.26 -20.05
N TYR A 525 11.03 19.77 -18.84
CA TYR A 525 9.95 20.18 -17.95
C TYR A 525 9.92 21.70 -17.73
N PHE A 526 8.71 22.25 -17.72
CA PHE A 526 8.40 23.63 -17.39
C PHE A 526 7.32 23.66 -16.32
N GLN A 527 7.40 24.61 -15.37
CA GLN A 527 6.29 24.85 -14.45
C GLN A 527 6.10 26.32 -14.14
N GLY A 528 4.84 26.73 -14.03
CA GLY A 528 4.41 28.05 -13.58
C GLY A 528 3.58 27.92 -12.30
N TYR A 529 3.95 28.61 -11.23
CA TYR A 529 3.15 28.61 -10.01
C TYR A 529 3.30 29.87 -9.16
N SER A 530 2.24 30.24 -8.44
CA SER A 530 2.29 31.32 -7.44
C SER A 530 3.17 30.92 -6.25
N ASN A 531 4.07 31.82 -5.79
CA ASN A 531 4.97 31.56 -4.67
C ASN A 531 4.25 31.39 -3.31
N ILE A 532 2.95 31.65 -3.24
CA ILE A 532 2.08 31.23 -2.13
C ILE A 532 2.24 29.72 -1.88
N LYS A 533 2.42 28.95 -2.96
CA LYS A 533 2.81 27.54 -2.90
C LYS A 533 3.96 27.32 -1.94
N ARG A 534 5.04 28.10 -2.01
CA ARG A 534 6.25 27.90 -1.20
C ARG A 534 6.07 28.40 0.23
N ALA A 535 5.32 29.47 0.43
CA ALA A 535 5.04 30.04 1.75
C ALA A 535 4.16 29.12 2.61
N VAL A 536 3.14 28.50 2.01
CA VAL A 536 2.23 27.60 2.71
C VAL A 536 2.78 26.15 2.78
N ARG A 537 3.72 25.80 1.88
CA ARG A 537 4.43 24.51 1.90
C ARG A 537 5.91 24.63 1.47
N HIS A 538 6.81 24.74 2.45
CA HIS A 538 8.26 24.68 2.18
C HIS A 538 8.75 23.29 1.72
N SER A 539 7.94 22.24 1.93
CA SER A 539 8.12 20.89 1.38
C SER A 539 6.76 20.22 1.14
N ALA A 540 6.70 19.15 0.36
CA ALA A 540 5.46 18.39 0.12
C ALA A 540 4.84 17.85 1.43
N GLU A 541 5.67 17.59 2.44
CA GLU A 541 5.23 17.05 3.73
C GLU A 541 4.71 18.13 4.69
N ALA A 542 5.01 19.40 4.43
CA ALA A 542 4.73 20.49 5.36
C ALA A 542 3.27 20.97 5.34
N LEU A 543 2.48 20.66 4.30
CA LEU A 543 1.09 21.13 4.16
C LEU A 543 0.11 20.27 4.98
N LEU A 544 -0.29 20.72 6.16
CA LEU A 544 -1.17 19.97 7.07
C LEU A 544 -2.56 19.75 6.46
N ALA A 545 -3.07 20.70 5.67
CA ALA A 545 -4.37 20.59 4.99
C ALA A 545 -4.49 19.35 4.07
N THR A 546 -3.37 18.74 3.67
CA THR A 546 -3.35 17.53 2.81
C THR A 546 -3.16 16.21 3.57
N LYS A 547 -3.02 16.27 4.89
CA LYS A 547 -2.64 15.10 5.71
C LYS A 547 -3.84 14.28 6.21
N GLY A 548 -5.08 14.69 5.94
CA GLY A 548 -6.28 13.93 6.32
C GLY A 548 -6.44 13.72 7.83
N TYR A 549 -5.88 14.61 8.67
CA TYR A 549 -5.88 14.44 10.12
C TYR A 549 -7.29 14.39 10.73
N ALA A 550 -8.25 15.15 10.17
CA ALA A 550 -9.62 15.12 10.67
C ALA A 550 -10.27 13.77 10.37
N THR A 551 -10.07 13.24 9.16
CA THR A 551 -10.57 11.92 8.79
C THR A 551 -9.92 10.83 9.66
N ALA A 552 -8.60 10.85 9.81
CA ALA A 552 -7.87 9.88 10.64
C ALA A 552 -8.37 9.90 12.10
N GLY A 553 -8.47 11.09 12.70
CA GLY A 553 -8.86 11.25 14.10
C GLY A 553 -10.34 10.93 14.37
N LEU A 554 -11.24 11.51 13.58
CA LEU A 554 -12.69 11.52 13.83
C LEU A 554 -13.42 10.27 13.34
N THR A 555 -12.87 9.57 12.33
CA THR A 555 -13.58 8.44 11.68
C THR A 555 -13.08 7.07 12.12
N CYS A 556 -11.89 6.99 12.73
CA CYS A 556 -11.36 5.74 13.28
C CYS A 556 -12.19 5.29 14.50
N PRO A 557 -12.81 4.09 14.49
CA PRO A 557 -13.61 3.60 15.62
C PRO A 557 -12.79 3.46 16.90
N LYS A 558 -13.40 3.80 18.04
CA LYS A 558 -12.73 3.68 19.35
C LYS A 558 -12.37 2.23 19.68
N ALA A 559 -13.20 1.26 19.26
CA ALA A 559 -12.94 -0.16 19.43
C ALA A 559 -11.61 -0.59 18.76
N ASN A 560 -11.43 -0.24 17.48
CA ASN A 560 -10.20 -0.50 16.73
C ASN A 560 -8.96 0.16 17.37
N ALA A 561 -9.12 1.39 17.88
CA ALA A 561 -8.04 2.08 18.59
C ALA A 561 -7.69 1.41 19.93
N THR A 562 -8.66 0.91 20.69
CA THR A 562 -8.41 0.29 22.01
C THR A 562 -7.64 -1.04 21.94
N CYS A 563 -7.74 -1.76 20.83
CA CYS A 563 -7.09 -3.06 20.65
C CYS A 563 -5.57 -2.95 20.38
N ASN A 564 -5.07 -1.77 19.99
CA ASN A 564 -3.67 -1.57 19.64
C ASN A 564 -3.16 -0.20 20.11
N ALA A 565 -2.15 -0.20 21.00
CA ALA A 565 -1.59 1.02 21.57
C ALA A 565 -0.98 1.98 20.53
N VAL A 566 -0.46 1.47 19.41
CA VAL A 566 0.10 2.28 18.31
C VAL A 566 -1.04 3.00 17.57
N ILE A 567 -2.11 2.28 17.24
CA ILE A 567 -3.30 2.86 16.58
C ILE A 567 -3.93 3.92 17.49
N ARG A 568 -4.07 3.62 18.79
CA ARG A 568 -4.55 4.60 19.79
C ARG A 568 -3.72 5.87 19.77
N ARG A 569 -2.39 5.76 19.90
CA ARG A 569 -1.48 6.92 19.91
C ARG A 569 -1.59 7.72 18.62
N ARG A 570 -1.59 7.07 17.46
CA ARG A 570 -1.75 7.75 16.15
C ARG A 570 -3.08 8.51 16.05
N ARG A 571 -4.17 7.91 16.51
CA ARG A 571 -5.49 8.56 16.54
C ARG A 571 -5.53 9.74 17.51
N GLU A 572 -5.04 9.58 18.73
CA GLU A 572 -4.96 10.65 19.73
C GLU A 572 -4.08 11.81 19.23
N ASN A 573 -2.98 11.49 18.55
CA ASN A 573 -2.13 12.48 17.89
C ASN A 573 -2.88 13.26 16.79
N ALA A 574 -3.67 12.57 15.95
CA ALA A 574 -4.48 13.23 14.93
C ALA A 574 -5.58 14.12 15.54
N LEU A 575 -6.25 13.65 16.60
CA LEU A 575 -7.24 14.44 17.35
C LEU A 575 -6.59 15.69 18.00
N SER A 576 -5.39 15.55 18.58
CA SER A 576 -4.64 16.66 19.14
C SER A 576 -4.30 17.73 18.09
N VAL A 577 -3.95 17.33 16.87
CA VAL A 577 -3.67 18.25 15.75
C VAL A 577 -4.91 19.06 15.37
N ILE A 578 -6.07 18.43 15.17
CA ILE A 578 -7.27 19.14 14.69
C ILE A 578 -7.86 20.10 15.71
N VAL A 579 -7.57 19.94 17.00
CA VAL A 579 -8.00 20.87 18.07
C VAL A 579 -6.92 21.89 18.45
N GLY A 580 -5.74 21.85 17.81
CA GLY A 580 -4.62 22.74 18.15
C GLY A 580 -3.86 22.37 19.42
N GLY A 581 -4.07 21.15 19.94
CA GLY A 581 -3.50 20.69 21.22
C GLY A 581 -1.99 20.42 21.18
N ARG A 582 -1.35 20.41 20.00
CA ARG A 582 0.12 20.29 19.90
C ARG A 582 0.83 21.60 20.20
N THR A 583 0.14 22.72 20.05
CA THR A 583 0.66 24.07 20.31
C THR A 583 -0.30 24.80 21.24
N PRO A 584 -0.39 24.45 22.54
CA PRO A 584 -1.42 24.99 23.43
C PRO A 584 -1.39 26.51 23.59
N ASN A 585 -0.19 27.11 23.49
CA ASN A 585 0.00 28.56 23.58
C ASN A 585 -0.42 29.28 22.28
N GLU A 586 -0.31 28.61 21.12
CA GLU A 586 -0.73 29.11 19.81
C GLU A 586 -1.48 28.00 19.05
N PRO A 587 -2.75 27.71 19.40
CA PRO A 587 -3.47 26.55 18.87
C PRO A 587 -3.61 26.56 17.35
N THR A 588 -3.58 27.73 16.74
CA THR A 588 -3.65 27.89 15.28
C THR A 588 -2.51 27.20 14.55
N ASP A 589 -1.33 27.08 15.17
CA ASP A 589 -0.10 26.64 14.52
C ASP A 589 -0.02 25.13 14.28
N SER A 590 -0.88 24.36 14.93
CA SER A 590 -1.02 22.93 14.67
C SER A 590 -2.34 22.56 13.98
N LYS A 591 -3.29 23.49 13.84
CA LYS A 591 -4.56 23.24 13.15
C LYS A 591 -4.40 23.37 11.62
N PRO A 592 -4.77 22.35 10.82
CA PRO A 592 -4.49 22.29 9.38
C PRO A 592 -5.03 23.42 8.49
N PHE A 593 -6.17 24.04 8.82
CA PHE A 593 -6.71 25.16 8.02
C PHE A 593 -6.41 26.51 8.63
N ALA A 594 -6.23 26.57 9.96
CA ALA A 594 -5.94 27.82 10.66
C ALA A 594 -4.49 28.27 10.45
N ARG A 595 -3.53 27.33 10.53
CA ARG A 595 -2.12 27.63 10.28
C ARG A 595 -1.91 28.10 8.84
N GLU A 596 -2.47 27.39 7.88
CA GLU A 596 -2.39 27.71 6.45
C GLU A 596 -3.04 29.07 6.16
N ASN A 597 -4.14 29.40 6.85
CA ASN A 597 -4.77 30.71 6.76
C ASN A 597 -3.86 31.82 7.32
N ARG A 598 -3.23 31.61 8.50
CA ARG A 598 -2.26 32.55 9.09
C ARG A 598 -1.08 32.82 8.15
N GLN A 599 -0.49 31.76 7.60
CA GLN A 599 0.61 31.88 6.63
C GLN A 599 0.24 32.70 5.40
N ILE A 600 -1.00 32.57 4.91
CA ILE A 600 -1.49 33.39 3.79
C ILE A 600 -1.74 34.85 4.22
N GLN A 601 -2.23 35.08 5.44
CA GLN A 601 -2.41 36.45 5.96
C GLN A 601 -1.08 37.17 6.07
N ASP A 602 -0.03 36.50 6.56
CA ASP A 602 1.32 37.05 6.63
C ASP A 602 1.81 37.51 5.25
N ILE A 603 1.50 36.76 4.18
CA ILE A 603 1.83 37.14 2.79
C ILE A 603 1.05 38.39 2.35
N ILE A 604 -0.25 38.45 2.69
CA ILE A 604 -1.10 39.59 2.35
C ILE A 604 -0.59 40.86 3.06
N GLU A 605 -0.13 40.74 4.31
CA GLU A 605 0.45 41.83 5.10
C GLU A 605 1.83 42.27 4.58
N GLN A 606 2.68 41.33 4.18
CA GLN A 606 3.99 41.59 3.58
C GLN A 606 3.89 42.20 2.18
N GLY A 607 2.79 41.96 1.46
CA GLY A 607 2.51 42.56 0.15
C GLY A 607 3.12 41.84 -1.05
N GLU A 608 3.91 40.78 -0.86
CA GLU A 608 4.68 40.14 -1.93
C GLU A 608 4.21 38.71 -2.23
N ALA A 609 3.66 38.49 -3.44
CA ALA A 609 3.26 37.17 -3.92
C ALA A 609 3.60 36.98 -5.41
N PRO A 610 4.89 36.87 -5.77
CA PRO A 610 5.31 36.70 -7.16
C PRO A 610 4.87 35.37 -7.75
N TYR A 611 4.81 35.33 -9.07
CA TYR A 611 4.56 34.10 -9.83
C TYR A 611 5.84 33.59 -10.44
N ARG A 612 6.15 32.33 -10.17
CA ARG A 612 7.41 31.70 -10.52
C ARG A 612 7.27 30.86 -11.78
N LEU A 613 8.08 31.16 -12.78
CA LEU A 613 8.24 30.38 -14.01
C LEU A 613 9.56 29.63 -13.93
N GLU A 614 9.56 28.31 -14.12
CA GLU A 614 10.77 27.50 -14.03
C GLU A 614 11.00 26.73 -15.32
N GLN A 615 12.16 26.97 -15.94
CA GLN A 615 12.60 26.26 -17.13
C GLN A 615 13.78 25.35 -16.78
N VAL A 616 13.63 24.05 -17.07
CA VAL A 616 14.71 23.08 -16.98
C VAL A 616 15.57 23.14 -18.24
N VAL A 617 16.86 23.34 -18.05
CA VAL A 617 17.90 23.30 -19.10
C VAL A 617 18.79 22.09 -18.86
N SER A 618 19.10 21.38 -19.94
CA SER A 618 19.89 20.15 -19.91
C SER A 618 20.92 20.14 -21.02
N ILE A 619 22.18 19.85 -20.67
CA ILE A 619 23.31 19.86 -21.60
C ILE A 619 23.97 18.48 -21.62
N ASP A 620 24.01 17.86 -22.79
CA ASP A 620 24.67 16.56 -23.01
C ASP A 620 26.16 16.74 -23.31
N MET A 621 26.99 16.58 -22.27
CA MET A 621 28.44 16.71 -22.38
C MET A 621 29.09 15.60 -23.21
N ARG A 622 28.37 14.52 -23.55
CA ARG A 622 28.88 13.45 -24.43
C ARG A 622 29.00 13.91 -25.88
N ARG A 623 28.14 14.85 -26.28
CA ARG A 623 28.08 15.43 -27.64
C ARG A 623 28.96 16.68 -27.79
N VAL A 624 29.47 17.22 -26.69
CA VAL A 624 30.43 18.35 -26.70
C VAL A 624 31.84 17.81 -26.96
N THR A 625 32.55 18.41 -27.92
CA THR A 625 33.96 18.11 -28.20
C THR A 625 34.83 18.38 -26.96
N PRO A 626 35.86 17.56 -26.68
CA PRO A 626 36.67 17.70 -25.46
C PRO A 626 37.22 19.10 -25.21
N ASP A 627 37.72 19.77 -26.26
CA ASP A 627 38.32 21.10 -26.16
C ASP A 627 37.31 22.20 -25.77
N CYS A 628 36.02 21.96 -25.98
CA CYS A 628 34.95 22.92 -25.68
C CYS A 628 34.29 22.66 -24.31
N ARG A 629 34.61 21.57 -23.61
CA ARG A 629 33.97 21.22 -22.34
C ARG A 629 34.43 22.16 -21.23
N SER A 630 33.50 22.98 -20.74
CA SER A 630 33.70 23.82 -19.57
C SER A 630 32.40 24.01 -18.79
N PHE A 631 32.48 24.24 -17.47
CA PHE A 631 31.29 24.62 -16.71
C PHE A 631 30.78 26.01 -17.08
N ARG A 632 31.64 26.84 -17.70
CA ARG A 632 31.24 28.10 -18.30
C ARG A 632 30.23 27.92 -19.43
N LEU A 633 30.45 26.95 -20.31
CA LEU A 633 29.49 26.54 -21.34
C LEU A 633 28.15 26.13 -20.70
N VAL A 634 28.19 25.48 -19.53
CA VAL A 634 26.99 25.00 -18.83
C VAL A 634 26.11 26.13 -18.32
N VAL A 635 26.72 27.17 -17.73
CA VAL A 635 25.98 28.30 -17.16
C VAL A 635 25.58 29.35 -18.21
N ARG A 636 26.18 29.32 -19.41
CA ARG A 636 25.93 30.31 -20.47
C ARG A 636 24.45 30.50 -20.85
N PRO A 637 23.61 29.44 -21.01
CA PRO A 637 22.19 29.61 -21.31
C PRO A 637 21.41 30.42 -20.26
N ILE A 638 21.88 30.48 -19.00
CA ILE A 638 21.26 31.27 -17.94
C ILE A 638 21.20 32.75 -18.32
N ILE A 639 22.26 33.29 -18.94
CA ILE A 639 22.35 34.72 -19.29
C ILE A 639 21.26 35.13 -20.29
N GLN A 640 21.08 34.37 -21.36
CA GLN A 640 20.08 34.68 -22.37
C GLN A 640 18.64 34.45 -21.87
N LEU A 641 18.42 33.43 -21.02
CA LEU A 641 17.13 33.26 -20.35
C LEU A 641 16.80 34.43 -19.40
N MET A 642 17.78 34.91 -18.63
CA MET A 642 17.61 36.09 -17.77
C MET A 642 17.30 37.34 -18.60
N ARG A 643 18.05 37.57 -19.69
CA ARG A 643 17.81 38.66 -20.64
C ARG A 643 16.39 38.62 -21.18
N PHE A 644 15.91 37.45 -21.61
CA PHE A 644 14.54 37.25 -22.11
C PHE A 644 13.49 37.71 -21.09
N PHE A 645 13.55 37.22 -19.84
CA PHE A 645 12.56 37.58 -18.83
C PHE A 645 12.63 39.05 -18.39
N ILE A 646 13.77 39.72 -18.61
CA ILE A 646 13.94 41.16 -18.36
C ILE A 646 13.43 42.01 -19.53
N CYS A 647 13.78 41.64 -20.77
CA CYS A 647 13.62 42.49 -21.96
C CYS A 647 12.33 42.18 -22.75
N GLU A 648 11.95 40.91 -22.84
CA GLU A 648 10.86 40.43 -23.70
C GLU A 648 9.56 40.21 -22.92
N ARG A 649 9.26 41.11 -21.98
CA ARG A 649 8.11 41.01 -21.07
C ARG A 649 6.78 40.77 -21.79
N LYS A 650 6.63 41.34 -22.99
CA LYS A 650 5.42 41.21 -23.82
C LYS A 650 5.18 39.78 -24.32
N ALA A 651 6.21 38.95 -24.40
CA ALA A 651 6.11 37.56 -24.87
C ALA A 651 5.37 36.67 -23.86
N PHE A 652 5.69 36.78 -22.56
CA PHE A 652 5.16 35.86 -21.54
C PHE A 652 4.05 36.46 -20.67
N THR A 653 3.97 37.79 -20.51
CA THR A 653 2.91 38.43 -19.69
C THR A 653 1.46 38.13 -20.12
N PRO A 654 1.12 37.84 -21.39
CA PRO A 654 -0.24 37.45 -21.78
C PRO A 654 -0.78 36.21 -21.07
N ILE A 655 0.10 35.31 -20.60
CA ILE A 655 -0.33 34.10 -19.88
C ILE A 655 -0.87 34.41 -18.48
N PHE A 656 -0.67 35.63 -17.97
CA PHE A 656 -1.03 36.00 -16.62
C PHE A 656 -2.36 36.72 -16.50
N TRP A 657 -3.06 36.43 -15.41
CA TRP A 657 -4.16 37.21 -14.88
C TRP A 657 -3.71 37.90 -13.59
N SER A 658 -3.88 39.21 -13.54
CA SER A 658 -3.42 40.07 -12.45
C SER A 658 -4.54 40.33 -11.46
N MET A 659 -4.31 40.00 -10.20
CA MET A 659 -5.28 40.01 -9.10
C MET A 659 -4.86 40.97 -7.98
N PRO A 660 -5.80 41.71 -7.35
CA PRO A 660 -5.49 42.41 -6.11
C PRO A 660 -5.12 41.42 -5.00
N ILE A 661 -4.05 41.70 -4.23
CA ILE A 661 -3.57 40.79 -3.18
C ILE A 661 -4.64 40.49 -2.11
N ALA A 662 -5.52 41.47 -1.84
CA ALA A 662 -6.66 41.32 -0.93
C ALA A 662 -7.76 40.38 -1.46
N ASN A 663 -7.86 40.17 -2.78
CA ASN A 663 -8.80 39.23 -3.37
C ASN A 663 -8.18 37.83 -3.50
N PHE A 664 -6.98 37.76 -4.08
CA PHE A 664 -6.18 36.54 -4.13
C PHE A 664 -4.79 36.84 -3.57
N PRO A 665 -4.37 36.17 -2.48
CA PRO A 665 -4.95 34.94 -1.93
C PRO A 665 -6.09 35.06 -0.90
N GLY A 666 -6.62 36.24 -0.60
CA GLY A 666 -7.67 36.41 0.43
C GLY A 666 -8.88 35.45 0.33
N ILE A 667 -9.29 35.06 -0.87
CA ILE A 667 -10.35 34.05 -1.05
C ILE A 667 -9.97 32.66 -0.50
N MET A 668 -8.70 32.27 -0.55
CA MET A 668 -8.22 31.01 0.03
C MET A 668 -8.43 31.01 1.55
N CYS A 669 -8.16 32.12 2.22
CA CYS A 669 -8.43 32.31 3.65
C CYS A 669 -9.92 32.11 3.98
N ALA A 670 -10.82 32.65 3.15
CA ALA A 670 -12.25 32.50 3.35
C ALA A 670 -12.70 31.04 3.19
N TYR A 671 -12.19 30.32 2.19
CA TYR A 671 -12.48 28.89 2.06
C TYR A 671 -11.88 28.05 3.19
N SER A 672 -10.65 28.32 3.64
CA SER A 672 -10.04 27.65 4.80
C SER A 672 -10.91 27.82 6.05
N ARG A 673 -11.42 29.03 6.28
CA ARG A 673 -12.35 29.29 7.39
C ARG A 673 -13.67 28.53 7.25
N LEU A 674 -14.23 28.45 6.04
CA LEU A 674 -15.45 27.68 5.76
C LEU A 674 -15.27 26.20 6.12
N PHE A 675 -14.15 25.58 5.73
CA PHE A 675 -13.88 24.17 6.03
C PHE A 675 -13.51 23.94 7.49
N GLU A 676 -12.78 24.86 8.12
CA GLU A 676 -12.51 24.80 9.56
C GLU A 676 -13.82 24.78 10.36
N LEU A 677 -14.75 25.68 10.06
CA LEU A 677 -16.05 25.74 10.73
C LEU A 677 -16.89 24.47 10.54
N ALA A 678 -16.86 23.89 9.34
CA ALA A 678 -17.56 22.64 9.05
C ALA A 678 -16.95 21.45 9.81
N LEU A 679 -15.61 21.38 9.90
CA LEU A 679 -14.92 20.34 10.65
C LEU A 679 -15.06 20.49 12.17
N ASP A 680 -15.07 21.72 12.68
CA ASP A 680 -15.33 21.99 14.11
C ASP A 680 -16.71 21.45 14.52
N GLU A 681 -17.72 21.52 13.63
CA GLU A 681 -19.03 20.90 13.88
C GLU A 681 -18.98 19.37 13.85
N MET A 682 -18.20 18.78 12.94
CA MET A 682 -17.99 17.32 12.94
C MET A 682 -17.28 16.86 14.21
N HIS A 683 -16.31 17.64 14.72
CA HIS A 683 -15.65 17.36 15.99
C HIS A 683 -16.63 17.44 17.17
N LYS A 684 -17.50 18.46 17.24
CA LYS A 684 -18.55 18.55 18.29
C LYS A 684 -19.48 17.33 18.27
N ARG A 685 -19.89 16.87 17.08
CA ARG A 685 -20.73 15.67 16.93
C ARG A 685 -20.00 14.39 17.33
N PHE A 686 -18.71 14.32 17.03
CA PHE A 686 -17.86 13.22 17.46
C PHE A 686 -17.80 13.14 18.98
N ASP A 687 -17.57 14.27 19.66
CA ASP A 687 -17.55 14.33 21.13
C ASP A 687 -18.91 13.95 21.73
N ALA A 688 -20.01 14.46 21.16
CA ALA A 688 -21.36 14.11 21.57
C ALA A 688 -21.68 12.61 21.37
N GLY A 689 -21.09 11.97 20.35
CA GLY A 689 -21.20 10.53 20.07
C GLY A 689 -20.40 9.64 21.03
N GLY A 690 -19.48 10.21 21.81
CA GLY A 690 -18.73 9.52 22.87
C GLY A 690 -17.99 8.27 22.40
N LYS A 691 -18.41 7.08 22.87
CA LYS A 691 -17.76 5.81 22.50
C LYS A 691 -18.05 5.37 21.06
N VAL A 692 -19.16 5.81 20.49
CA VAL A 692 -19.59 5.47 19.12
C VAL A 692 -18.86 6.34 18.09
N GLY A 693 -18.59 7.60 18.44
CA GLY A 693 -17.99 8.58 17.53
C GLY A 693 -18.97 9.01 16.43
N LEU A 694 -18.45 9.26 15.23
CA LEU A 694 -19.27 9.68 14.09
C LEU A 694 -19.99 8.50 13.42
N ASN A 695 -21.21 8.78 12.95
CA ASN A 695 -21.91 7.89 12.03
C ASN A 695 -21.30 7.94 10.62
N VAL A 696 -21.73 7.02 9.75
CA VAL A 696 -21.17 6.84 8.39
C VAL A 696 -21.19 8.13 7.58
N ALA A 697 -22.34 8.81 7.55
CA ALA A 697 -22.52 10.03 6.77
C ALA A 697 -21.62 11.16 7.28
N ASN A 698 -21.50 11.35 8.59
CA ASN A 698 -20.61 12.36 9.15
C ASN A 698 -19.13 11.98 8.96
N SER A 699 -18.77 10.69 9.03
CA SER A 699 -17.42 10.23 8.69
C SER A 699 -17.06 10.53 7.24
N GLU A 700 -17.99 10.27 6.33
CA GLU A 700 -17.81 10.56 4.91
C GLU A 700 -17.75 12.07 4.63
N ALA A 701 -18.57 12.86 5.32
CA ALA A 701 -18.51 14.32 5.25
C ALA A 701 -17.13 14.86 5.66
N VAL A 702 -16.53 14.34 6.73
CA VAL A 702 -15.16 14.71 7.14
C VAL A 702 -14.15 14.41 6.04
N ALA A 703 -14.22 13.22 5.42
CA ALA A 703 -13.32 12.85 4.33
C ALA A 703 -13.48 13.72 3.08
N VAL A 704 -14.71 14.12 2.75
CA VAL A 704 -14.98 15.09 1.67
C VAL A 704 -14.39 16.46 2.00
N LEU A 705 -14.58 16.95 3.22
CA LEU A 705 -14.06 18.26 3.67
C LEU A 705 -12.52 18.30 3.66
N ASP A 706 -11.84 17.28 4.19
CA ASP A 706 -10.37 17.19 4.16
C ASP A 706 -9.83 17.22 2.72
N ARG A 707 -10.44 16.43 1.83
CA ARG A 707 -10.04 16.38 0.41
C ARG A 707 -10.24 17.72 -0.29
N LEU A 708 -11.41 18.35 -0.15
CA LEU A 708 -11.68 19.65 -0.73
C LEU A 708 -10.78 20.75 -0.17
N GLY A 709 -10.47 20.67 1.12
CA GLY A 709 -9.50 21.53 1.78
C GLY A 709 -8.11 21.43 1.16
N GLY A 710 -7.62 20.21 0.93
CA GLY A 710 -6.35 19.96 0.23
C GLY A 710 -6.36 20.45 -1.23
N TYR A 711 -7.51 20.35 -1.92
CA TYR A 711 -7.65 20.81 -3.31
C TYR A 711 -7.48 22.33 -3.46
N ILE A 712 -7.94 23.15 -2.50
CA ILE A 712 -7.81 24.63 -2.57
C ILE A 712 -6.38 25.08 -2.87
N PHE A 713 -5.41 24.48 -2.17
CA PHE A 713 -4.01 24.85 -2.23
C PHE A 713 -3.27 24.15 -3.38
N THR A 714 -3.61 22.89 -3.63
CA THR A 714 -2.85 22.06 -4.56
C THR A 714 -3.37 22.11 -5.99
N GLY A 715 -4.68 22.27 -6.18
CA GLY A 715 -5.36 22.12 -7.46
C GLY A 715 -5.24 20.72 -8.07
N SER A 716 -4.83 19.72 -7.29
CA SER A 716 -4.52 18.37 -7.78
C SER A 716 -5.76 17.48 -7.80
N ASP A 717 -6.06 16.91 -8.96
CA ASP A 717 -7.23 16.04 -9.15
C ASP A 717 -7.21 14.76 -8.30
N ARG A 718 -6.07 14.41 -7.68
CA ARG A 718 -5.99 13.33 -6.66
C ARG A 718 -6.92 13.56 -5.46
N HIS A 719 -7.21 14.82 -5.15
CA HIS A 719 -8.14 15.19 -4.10
C HIS A 719 -9.60 15.15 -4.57
N LEU A 720 -9.85 14.91 -5.87
CA LEU A 720 -11.17 14.81 -6.48
C LEU A 720 -11.45 13.40 -7.03
N PRO A 721 -11.53 12.36 -6.17
CA PRO A 721 -11.85 11.01 -6.62
C PRO A 721 -13.22 10.99 -7.30
N GLU A 722 -13.21 10.92 -8.63
CA GLU A 722 -14.40 11.17 -9.47
C GLU A 722 -15.51 10.16 -9.17
N ARG A 723 -15.16 8.90 -8.88
CA ARG A 723 -16.13 7.83 -8.56
C ARG A 723 -17.09 8.21 -7.42
N VAL A 724 -16.66 9.03 -6.46
CA VAL A 724 -17.52 9.49 -5.34
C VAL A 724 -17.97 10.95 -5.50
N LEU A 725 -17.07 11.85 -5.89
CA LEU A 725 -17.38 13.29 -5.90
C LEU A 725 -18.19 13.76 -7.12
N ARG A 726 -18.12 13.08 -8.27
CA ARG A 726 -18.98 13.37 -9.44
C ARG A 726 -20.45 13.09 -9.12
N PRO A 727 -20.81 11.92 -8.54
CA PRO A 727 -22.17 11.68 -8.08
C PRO A 727 -22.70 12.74 -7.10
N LEU A 728 -21.86 13.33 -6.24
CA LEU A 728 -22.24 14.43 -5.35
C LEU A 728 -22.46 15.78 -6.08
N GLY A 729 -22.17 15.86 -7.37
CA GLY A 729 -22.20 17.09 -8.18
C GLY A 729 -21.03 18.04 -7.86
N THR A 730 -20.04 17.58 -7.11
CA THR A 730 -18.93 18.41 -6.62
C THR A 730 -17.93 18.71 -7.74
N VAL A 731 -17.57 17.71 -8.54
CA VAL A 731 -16.59 17.85 -9.63
C VAL A 731 -17.09 18.83 -10.69
N GLU A 732 -18.32 18.66 -11.14
CA GLU A 732 -18.97 19.51 -12.14
C GLU A 732 -19.14 20.94 -11.61
N SER A 733 -19.52 21.08 -10.34
CA SER A 733 -19.66 22.41 -9.71
C SER A 733 -18.31 23.13 -9.58
N ILE A 734 -17.22 22.43 -9.28
CA ILE A 734 -15.87 23.03 -9.27
C ILE A 734 -15.48 23.44 -10.68
N ARG A 735 -15.56 22.51 -11.65
CA ARG A 735 -15.15 22.73 -13.04
C ARG A 735 -15.94 23.82 -13.75
N LEU A 736 -17.23 23.96 -13.44
CA LEU A 736 -18.10 24.92 -14.13
C LEU A 736 -18.35 26.19 -13.32
N ARG A 737 -18.38 26.13 -11.99
CA ARG A 737 -18.91 27.22 -11.14
C ARG A 737 -17.92 27.77 -10.13
N ALA A 738 -16.72 27.17 -10.06
CA ALA A 738 -15.71 27.47 -9.07
C ALA A 738 -16.22 27.36 -7.61
N TRP A 739 -17.10 26.37 -7.35
CA TRP A 739 -17.71 26.18 -6.04
C TRP A 739 -17.80 24.69 -5.67
N PRO A 740 -17.38 24.28 -4.45
CA PRO A 740 -17.40 22.89 -4.03
C PRO A 740 -18.77 22.46 -3.47
N PHE A 741 -19.77 22.35 -4.35
CA PHE A 741 -21.12 21.93 -3.98
C PHE A 741 -21.16 20.46 -3.53
N ILE A 742 -21.95 20.15 -2.50
CA ILE A 742 -22.24 18.78 -2.05
C ILE A 742 -23.75 18.57 -2.07
N ASP A 743 -24.25 17.61 -2.84
CA ASP A 743 -25.69 17.34 -2.94
C ASP A 743 -26.29 16.80 -1.62
N PRO A 744 -27.17 17.56 -0.93
CA PRO A 744 -27.80 17.13 0.31
C PRO A 744 -28.78 15.97 0.14
N ALA A 745 -29.20 15.64 -1.09
CA ALA A 745 -30.03 14.46 -1.37
C ALA A 745 -29.23 13.14 -1.30
N LYS A 746 -27.91 13.22 -1.52
CA LYS A 746 -27.00 12.07 -1.46
C LYS A 746 -26.24 12.00 -0.15
N LEU A 747 -25.61 13.11 0.26
CA LEU A 747 -24.91 13.24 1.53
C LEU A 747 -25.44 14.47 2.27
N ASN A 748 -26.27 14.26 3.29
CA ASN A 748 -26.83 15.35 4.08
C ASN A 748 -26.00 15.58 5.35
N MET A 749 -25.18 16.61 5.35
CA MET A 749 -24.32 16.95 6.48
C MET A 749 -25.08 17.61 7.64
N HIS A 750 -26.32 18.08 7.46
CA HIS A 750 -27.11 18.59 8.59
C HIS A 750 -27.71 17.43 9.40
N ARG A 751 -28.34 16.49 8.69
CA ARG A 751 -29.01 15.33 9.29
C ARG A 751 -28.04 14.21 9.64
N GLY A 752 -26.82 14.24 9.09
CA GLY A 752 -25.86 13.13 9.21
C GLY A 752 -26.42 11.87 8.56
N SER A 753 -26.99 11.99 7.36
CA SER A 753 -27.59 10.89 6.61
C SER A 753 -27.00 10.76 5.21
N ILE A 754 -26.88 9.53 4.74
CA ILE A 754 -26.35 9.17 3.42
C ILE A 754 -27.38 8.31 2.68
N ASN A 755 -27.64 8.62 1.41
CA ASN A 755 -28.54 7.84 0.58
C ASN A 755 -27.80 6.71 -0.11
N MET A 756 -27.75 5.55 0.55
CA MET A 756 -27.05 4.36 0.06
C MET A 756 -27.65 3.74 -1.21
N GLN A 757 -28.91 4.03 -1.55
CA GLN A 757 -29.52 3.50 -2.78
C GLN A 757 -28.92 4.15 -4.03
N THR A 758 -28.52 5.42 -3.91
CA THR A 758 -27.91 6.20 -5.00
C THR A 758 -26.42 6.41 -4.82
N TRP A 759 -25.84 5.78 -3.79
CA TRP A 759 -24.43 5.91 -3.47
C TRP A 759 -23.58 5.02 -4.39
N PRO A 760 -22.40 5.48 -4.83
CA PRO A 760 -21.53 4.68 -5.70
C PRO A 760 -21.08 3.39 -5.04
N THR A 761 -21.07 2.30 -5.81
CA THR A 761 -20.63 0.97 -5.37
C THR A 761 -19.46 0.48 -6.22
N SER A 762 -18.56 -0.30 -5.61
CA SER A 762 -17.49 -1.01 -6.31
C SER A 762 -18.08 -2.07 -7.24
N SER A 763 -17.61 -2.11 -8.50
CA SER A 763 -18.01 -3.12 -9.50
C SER A 763 -17.59 -4.53 -9.08
N GLU A 764 -16.43 -4.69 -8.45
CA GLU A 764 -15.88 -5.98 -8.00
C GLU A 764 -16.59 -6.57 -6.78
N THR A 765 -17.00 -5.71 -5.84
CA THR A 765 -17.50 -6.15 -4.52
C THR A 765 -18.99 -5.85 -4.31
N GLY A 766 -19.59 -4.98 -5.12
CA GLY A 766 -20.94 -4.46 -4.93
C GLY A 766 -21.10 -3.57 -3.67
N ARG A 767 -20.01 -3.23 -2.97
CA ARG A 767 -20.05 -2.48 -1.71
C ARG A 767 -19.98 -0.97 -1.94
N PRO A 768 -20.59 -0.16 -1.04
CA PRO A 768 -20.47 1.30 -1.12
C PRO A 768 -19.01 1.76 -1.08
N MET A 769 -18.62 2.63 -2.02
CA MET A 769 -17.30 3.26 -2.03
C MET A 769 -17.26 4.41 -1.04
N LEU A 770 -16.44 4.32 0.01
CA LEU A 770 -16.42 5.29 1.11
C LEU A 770 -15.03 5.90 1.27
N LEU A 771 -14.95 7.20 1.05
CA LEU A 771 -13.74 8.01 1.06
C LEU A 771 -12.99 7.98 2.39
N HIS A 772 -13.70 7.86 3.51
CA HIS A 772 -13.07 7.77 4.83
C HIS A 772 -12.41 6.40 5.07
N VAL A 773 -12.91 5.32 4.46
CA VAL A 773 -12.32 3.98 4.60
C VAL A 773 -10.96 3.92 3.93
N ASP A 774 -10.83 4.52 2.74
CA ASP A 774 -9.55 4.61 2.03
C ASP A 774 -8.53 5.42 2.83
N GLU A 775 -8.95 6.51 3.45
CA GLU A 775 -8.09 7.33 4.30
C GLU A 775 -7.65 6.55 5.56
N LEU A 776 -8.54 5.78 6.18
CA LEU A 776 -8.17 4.90 7.29
C LEU A 776 -7.16 3.82 6.87
N ARG A 777 -7.26 3.32 5.63
CA ARG A 777 -6.30 2.36 5.07
C ARG A 777 -4.90 2.96 5.00
N TYR A 778 -4.81 4.23 4.61
CA TYR A 778 -3.54 4.96 4.58
C TYR A 778 -2.96 5.21 5.98
N HIS A 779 -3.74 5.72 6.92
CA HIS A 779 -3.22 6.09 8.26
C HIS A 779 -2.96 4.90 9.19
N TYR A 780 -3.75 3.83 9.06
CA TYR A 780 -3.79 2.73 10.02
C TYR A 780 -3.58 1.34 9.41
N GLY A 781 -3.51 1.23 8.08
CA GLY A 781 -3.33 -0.02 7.35
C GLY A 781 -4.64 -0.76 7.03
N ALA A 782 -4.52 -1.80 6.20
CA ALA A 782 -5.65 -2.59 5.67
C ALA A 782 -6.57 -3.15 6.77
N VAL A 783 -6.00 -3.63 7.87
CA VAL A 783 -6.76 -4.26 8.97
C VAL A 783 -7.83 -3.31 9.55
N VAL A 784 -7.49 -2.04 9.78
CA VAL A 784 -8.43 -1.07 10.36
C VAL A 784 -9.48 -0.65 9.34
N ALA A 785 -9.07 -0.44 8.09
CA ALA A 785 -9.98 -0.08 7.00
C ALA A 785 -11.01 -1.18 6.74
N GLU A 786 -10.58 -2.43 6.65
CA GLU A 786 -11.45 -3.58 6.36
C GLU A 786 -12.36 -3.93 7.53
N SER A 787 -11.87 -3.78 8.77
CA SER A 787 -12.70 -3.84 9.97
C SER A 787 -13.82 -2.80 9.87
N ARG A 788 -13.47 -1.55 9.56
CA ARG A 788 -14.44 -0.46 9.39
C ARG A 788 -15.41 -0.73 8.26
N GLU A 789 -14.94 -1.17 7.10
CA GLU A 789 -15.77 -1.51 5.95
C GLU A 789 -16.78 -2.61 6.28
N SER A 790 -16.35 -3.63 7.05
CA SER A 790 -17.19 -4.74 7.48
C SER A 790 -18.24 -4.30 8.50
N GLU A 791 -17.87 -3.46 9.48
CA GLU A 791 -18.81 -2.82 10.41
C GLU A 791 -19.89 -2.03 9.66
N LEU A 792 -19.46 -1.25 8.66
CA LEU A 792 -20.34 -0.42 7.87
C LEU A 792 -21.28 -1.27 7.04
N TRP A 793 -20.78 -2.28 6.35
CA TRP A 793 -21.62 -3.21 5.59
C TRP A 793 -22.68 -3.87 6.48
N LEU A 794 -22.30 -4.33 7.69
CA LEU A 794 -23.23 -4.91 8.65
C LEU A 794 -24.28 -3.94 9.17
N ALA A 795 -23.92 -2.66 9.32
CA ALA A 795 -24.88 -1.63 9.70
C ALA A 795 -25.91 -1.34 8.61
N HIS A 796 -25.58 -1.64 7.34
CA HIS A 796 -26.47 -1.44 6.19
C HIS A 796 -27.31 -2.66 5.83
N LEU A 797 -26.92 -3.86 6.27
CA LEU A 797 -27.80 -5.02 6.16
C LEU A 797 -29.05 -4.80 7.01
N SER A 798 -30.22 -4.88 6.38
CA SER A 798 -31.50 -4.88 7.12
C SER A 798 -31.59 -6.10 8.03
N ASP A 799 -32.38 -5.99 9.11
CA ASP A 799 -32.66 -7.13 9.99
C ASP A 799 -33.23 -8.33 9.19
N ASP A 800 -33.92 -8.08 8.07
CA ASP A 800 -34.41 -9.10 7.14
C ASP A 800 -33.31 -9.73 6.26
N GLY A 801 -32.29 -8.95 5.87
CA GLY A 801 -31.11 -9.46 5.16
C GLY A 801 -30.27 -10.40 6.03
N ILE A 802 -30.12 -10.07 7.32
CA ILE A 802 -29.41 -10.92 8.31
C ILE A 802 -30.18 -12.23 8.59
N ARG A 803 -31.52 -12.20 8.51
CA ARG A 803 -32.38 -13.38 8.65
C ARG A 803 -32.41 -14.25 7.38
N ASN A 804 -31.99 -13.72 6.23
CA ASN A 804 -31.96 -14.45 4.97
C ASN A 804 -30.75 -15.41 4.92
N THR A 805 -31.00 -16.70 5.14
CA THR A 805 -29.97 -17.75 5.14
C THR A 805 -29.19 -17.82 3.82
N SER A 806 -29.77 -17.44 2.67
CA SER A 806 -29.07 -17.43 1.38
C SER A 806 -28.04 -16.30 1.28
N GLN A 807 -28.39 -15.09 1.76
CA GLN A 807 -27.44 -13.96 1.78
C GLN A 807 -26.31 -14.22 2.79
N MET A 808 -26.64 -14.79 3.95
CA MET A 808 -25.64 -15.17 4.95
C MET A 808 -24.73 -16.30 4.45
N SER A 809 -25.27 -17.28 3.72
CA SER A 809 -24.44 -18.35 3.12
C SER A 809 -23.50 -17.81 2.03
N ALA A 810 -23.97 -16.87 1.20
CA ALA A 810 -23.12 -16.21 0.20
C ALA A 810 -22.00 -15.41 0.87
N PHE A 811 -22.30 -14.71 1.96
CA PHE A 811 -21.31 -14.00 2.75
C PHE A 811 -20.24 -14.94 3.34
N VAL A 812 -20.65 -16.06 3.95
CA VAL A 812 -19.69 -17.03 4.52
C VAL A 812 -18.82 -17.65 3.42
N ALA A 813 -19.38 -17.88 2.22
CA ALA A 813 -18.60 -18.31 1.06
C ALA A 813 -17.56 -17.26 0.65
N GLU A 814 -17.97 -15.99 0.50
CA GLU A 814 -17.07 -14.87 0.20
C GLU A 814 -15.97 -14.71 1.27
N LEU A 815 -16.32 -14.80 2.55
CA LEU A 815 -15.37 -14.72 3.65
C LEU A 815 -14.30 -15.83 3.57
N VAL A 816 -14.72 -17.07 3.27
CA VAL A 816 -13.79 -18.19 3.14
C VAL A 816 -12.89 -18.01 1.90
N GLU A 817 -13.49 -17.67 0.76
CA GLU A 817 -12.79 -17.56 -0.53
C GLU A 817 -11.87 -16.33 -0.60
N LYS A 818 -12.37 -15.15 -0.26
CA LYS A 818 -11.66 -13.87 -0.41
C LYS A 818 -10.79 -13.49 0.78
N ARG A 819 -11.00 -14.08 1.97
CA ARG A 819 -10.25 -13.73 3.19
C ARG A 819 -9.49 -14.92 3.79
N TRP A 820 -10.21 -15.98 4.15
CA TRP A 820 -9.57 -17.12 4.83
C TRP A 820 -8.50 -17.79 3.96
N VAL A 821 -8.79 -18.07 2.68
CA VAL A 821 -7.84 -18.73 1.77
C VAL A 821 -6.59 -17.87 1.54
N PRO A 822 -6.67 -16.58 1.14
CA PRO A 822 -5.48 -15.77 0.89
C PRO A 822 -4.64 -15.54 2.15
N GLU A 823 -5.27 -15.19 3.27
CA GLU A 823 -4.53 -14.90 4.52
C GLU A 823 -3.84 -16.14 5.08
N THR A 824 -4.50 -17.30 5.05
CA THR A 824 -3.92 -18.57 5.50
C THR A 824 -2.81 -19.04 4.56
N ARG A 825 -2.98 -18.84 3.23
CA ARG A 825 -1.96 -19.12 2.22
C ARG A 825 -0.70 -18.30 2.47
N HIS A 826 -0.87 -16.99 2.64
CA HIS A 826 0.24 -16.06 2.93
C HIS A 826 0.98 -16.44 4.21
N PHE A 827 0.25 -16.72 5.30
CA PHE A 827 0.85 -17.17 6.56
C PHE A 827 1.70 -18.44 6.36
N MET A 828 1.14 -19.46 5.69
CA MET A 828 1.86 -20.72 5.43
C MET A 828 3.14 -20.47 4.64
N ALA A 829 3.04 -19.76 3.52
CA ALA A 829 4.18 -19.50 2.64
C ALA A 829 5.28 -18.69 3.35
N GLN A 830 4.91 -17.65 4.10
CA GLN A 830 5.86 -16.84 4.86
C GLN A 830 6.61 -17.68 5.92
N GLN A 831 5.89 -18.52 6.67
CA GLN A 831 6.51 -19.37 7.69
C GLN A 831 7.38 -20.48 7.09
N LEU A 832 6.96 -21.06 5.96
CA LEU A 832 7.75 -22.08 5.27
C LEU A 832 9.04 -21.47 4.69
N ARG A 833 8.96 -20.34 3.97
CA ARG A 833 10.13 -19.61 3.44
C ARG A 833 11.12 -19.27 4.54
N LYS A 834 10.63 -18.74 5.66
CA LYS A 834 11.46 -18.42 6.84
C LYS A 834 12.21 -19.64 7.35
N ARG A 835 11.60 -20.82 7.36
CA ARG A 835 12.25 -22.05 7.85
C ARG A 835 13.21 -22.66 6.83
N VAL A 836 12.96 -22.52 5.53
CA VAL A 836 13.89 -22.90 4.47
C VAL A 836 15.13 -22.00 4.50
N SER A 837 14.97 -20.69 4.68
CA SER A 837 16.06 -19.71 4.63
C SER A 837 16.87 -19.56 5.93
N GLN A 838 16.32 -19.91 7.09
CA GLN A 838 17.01 -19.72 8.37
C GLN A 838 18.12 -20.73 8.64
N SER A 839 19.35 -20.23 8.81
CA SER A 839 20.48 -20.96 9.39
C SER A 839 20.30 -21.08 10.91
N LYS A 840 19.94 -22.26 11.43
CA LYS A 840 20.02 -22.52 12.87
C LYS A 840 21.50 -22.63 13.29
N PRO A 841 21.95 -21.95 14.35
CA PRO A 841 23.27 -22.22 14.95
C PRO A 841 23.31 -23.69 15.43
N GLY A 842 24.22 -24.49 14.87
CA GLY A 842 24.39 -25.91 15.23
C GLY A 842 23.46 -26.91 14.53
N GLY A 843 22.68 -26.50 13.52
CA GLY A 843 21.87 -27.41 12.69
C GLY A 843 22.52 -27.72 11.34
N ALA A 844 22.17 -28.87 10.73
CA ALA A 844 22.65 -29.24 9.39
C ALA A 844 22.41 -28.12 8.37
N HIS A 845 23.44 -27.76 7.61
CA HIS A 845 23.34 -26.82 6.50
C HIS A 845 22.55 -27.46 5.35
N LEU A 846 21.49 -26.80 4.89
CA LEU A 846 20.84 -27.16 3.63
C LEU A 846 21.74 -26.72 2.47
N SER A 847 21.78 -27.51 1.39
CA SER A 847 22.45 -27.09 0.15
C SER A 847 21.70 -25.92 -0.50
N SER A 848 22.41 -25.13 -1.31
CA SER A 848 21.79 -24.07 -2.11
C SER A 848 20.66 -24.61 -3.00
N ASP A 849 20.84 -25.81 -3.55
CA ASP A 849 19.84 -26.48 -4.38
C ASP A 849 18.59 -26.87 -3.58
N ALA A 850 18.75 -27.32 -2.34
CA ALA A 850 17.62 -27.66 -1.46
C ALA A 850 16.82 -26.41 -1.06
N ILE A 851 17.50 -25.28 -0.83
CA ILE A 851 16.86 -23.98 -0.54
C ILE A 851 16.09 -23.48 -1.77
N SER A 852 16.70 -23.54 -2.95
CA SER A 852 16.08 -23.14 -4.22
C SER A 852 14.86 -24.01 -4.55
N ALA A 853 14.99 -25.34 -4.46
CA ALA A 853 13.89 -26.27 -4.67
C ALA A 853 12.73 -26.04 -3.69
N GLY A 854 13.04 -25.80 -2.40
CA GLY A 854 12.04 -25.46 -1.40
C GLY A 854 11.33 -24.13 -1.69
N ALA A 855 12.06 -23.11 -2.13
CA ALA A 855 11.48 -21.82 -2.50
C ALA A 855 10.57 -21.92 -3.73
N GLN A 856 10.98 -22.67 -4.76
CA GLN A 856 10.19 -22.93 -5.96
C GLN A 856 8.90 -23.70 -5.65
N ALA A 857 8.97 -24.71 -4.78
CA ALA A 857 7.80 -25.47 -4.36
C ALA A 857 6.77 -24.61 -3.63
N ILE A 858 7.22 -23.68 -2.78
CA ILE A 858 6.34 -22.75 -2.08
C ILE A 858 5.70 -21.78 -3.07
N ALA A 859 6.47 -21.22 -4.02
CA ALA A 859 5.94 -20.32 -5.04
C ALA A 859 4.91 -21.03 -5.94
N ALA A 860 5.21 -22.24 -6.42
CA ALA A 860 4.28 -23.02 -7.23
C ALA A 860 2.97 -23.34 -6.49
N TRP A 861 3.04 -23.59 -5.17
CA TRP A 861 1.86 -23.80 -4.34
C TRP A 861 1.05 -22.52 -4.12
N GLU A 862 1.70 -21.35 -4.01
CA GLU A 862 1.01 -20.06 -3.90
C GLU A 862 0.22 -19.69 -5.15
N GLU A 863 0.67 -20.12 -6.33
CA GLU A 863 -0.02 -19.92 -7.61
C GLU A 863 -1.17 -20.92 -7.87
N GLU A 864 -1.35 -21.95 -7.02
CA GLU A 864 -2.44 -22.90 -7.21
C GLU A 864 -3.82 -22.26 -6.94
N SER A 865 -4.80 -22.58 -7.79
CA SER A 865 -6.19 -22.14 -7.61
C SER A 865 -6.84 -22.74 -6.34
N TYR A 866 -6.44 -23.96 -5.96
CA TYR A 866 -6.98 -24.69 -4.80
C TYR A 866 -5.87 -25.21 -3.88
N PRO A 867 -5.13 -24.33 -3.20
CA PRO A 867 -3.91 -24.67 -2.44
C PRO A 867 -4.19 -25.59 -1.23
N PHE A 868 -5.42 -25.62 -0.73
CA PHE A 868 -5.84 -26.43 0.41
C PHE A 868 -6.47 -27.78 0.04
N ARG A 869 -6.28 -28.25 -1.20
CA ARG A 869 -6.54 -29.64 -1.60
C ARG A 869 -5.41 -30.57 -1.17
N MET A 870 -5.72 -31.84 -0.99
CA MET A 870 -4.74 -32.85 -0.61
C MET A 870 -3.68 -33.07 -1.71
N GLU A 871 -4.06 -32.95 -2.97
CA GLU A 871 -3.11 -33.03 -4.10
C GLU A 871 -2.10 -31.87 -4.13
N ALA A 872 -2.56 -30.65 -3.84
CA ALA A 872 -1.70 -29.47 -3.71
C ALA A 872 -0.69 -29.66 -2.57
N LEU A 873 -1.13 -30.19 -1.45
CA LEU A 873 -0.28 -30.51 -0.30
C LEU A 873 0.75 -31.61 -0.61
N LYS A 874 0.36 -32.66 -1.35
CA LYS A 874 1.30 -33.71 -1.79
C LYS A 874 2.40 -33.13 -2.67
N ARG A 875 2.05 -32.24 -3.61
CA ARG A 875 3.03 -31.52 -4.45
C ARG A 875 3.97 -30.64 -3.61
N LEU A 876 3.41 -29.85 -2.69
CA LEU A 876 4.19 -29.02 -1.76
C LEU A 876 5.14 -29.86 -0.91
N LYS A 877 4.67 -30.94 -0.30
CA LYS A 877 5.50 -31.87 0.49
C LYS A 877 6.64 -32.45 -0.35
N LYS A 878 6.34 -32.94 -1.55
CA LYS A 878 7.34 -33.49 -2.48
C LYS A 878 8.42 -32.46 -2.83
N GLY A 879 8.03 -31.21 -3.08
CA GLY A 879 8.97 -30.13 -3.36
C GLY A 879 9.79 -29.68 -2.15
N LEU A 880 9.29 -29.91 -0.93
CA LEU A 880 9.99 -29.62 0.32
C LEU A 880 10.90 -30.77 0.81
N GLU A 881 10.86 -31.97 0.20
CA GLU A 881 11.70 -33.12 0.55
C GLU A 881 13.21 -32.80 0.62
N PRO A 882 13.81 -32.05 -0.32
CA PRO A 882 15.22 -31.64 -0.23
C PRO A 882 15.52 -30.82 1.04
N SER A 883 14.50 -30.15 1.60
CA SER A 883 14.56 -29.32 2.81
C SER A 883 13.93 -30.00 4.05
N ALA A 884 13.61 -31.30 3.99
CA ALA A 884 12.86 -32.02 5.03
C ALA A 884 13.55 -31.99 6.41
N ALA A 885 14.88 -31.82 6.46
CA ALA A 885 15.64 -31.66 7.70
C ALA A 885 15.24 -30.40 8.51
N ARG A 886 14.69 -29.37 7.84
CA ARG A 886 14.24 -28.11 8.48
C ARG A 886 12.73 -27.86 8.36
N VAL A 887 12.11 -28.36 7.29
CA VAL A 887 10.72 -28.08 6.95
C VAL A 887 9.99 -29.40 6.68
N ARG A 888 9.63 -30.10 7.76
CA ARG A 888 8.78 -31.29 7.67
C ARG A 888 7.36 -30.94 8.12
N ILE A 889 6.42 -31.02 7.20
CA ILE A 889 4.99 -30.88 7.49
C ILE A 889 4.48 -32.26 7.96
N ARG A 890 4.14 -32.37 9.24
CA ARG A 890 3.59 -33.58 9.85
C ARG A 890 2.09 -33.65 9.63
N GLU A 891 1.60 -34.82 9.23
CA GLU A 891 0.19 -35.18 9.36
C GLU A 891 -0.02 -35.62 10.80
N GLU A 892 -0.65 -34.77 11.62
CA GLU A 892 -0.81 -35.07 13.05
C GLU A 892 -2.21 -35.56 13.39
N THR A 893 -3.27 -35.12 12.70
CA THR A 893 -4.65 -35.48 13.08
C THR A 893 -5.63 -35.48 11.90
N ARG A 894 -6.55 -36.46 11.89
CA ARG A 894 -7.74 -36.48 11.03
C ARG A 894 -8.93 -35.96 11.83
N ARG A 895 -9.75 -35.11 11.22
CA ARG A 895 -10.96 -34.57 11.84
C ARG A 895 -12.08 -34.48 10.81
N THR A 896 -13.33 -34.66 11.24
CA THR A 896 -14.48 -34.41 10.36
C THR A 896 -14.62 -32.90 10.07
N ARG A 897 -15.08 -32.52 8.87
CA ARG A 897 -15.38 -31.09 8.57
C ARG A 897 -16.38 -30.49 9.57
N HIS A 898 -17.33 -31.31 10.01
CA HIS A 898 -18.34 -30.91 10.99
C HIS A 898 -17.72 -30.50 12.32
N ASP A 899 -16.88 -31.37 12.90
CA ASP A 899 -16.21 -31.09 14.17
C ASP A 899 -15.24 -29.89 14.05
N HIS A 900 -14.57 -29.74 12.91
CA HIS A 900 -13.71 -28.58 12.66
C HIS A 900 -14.50 -27.27 12.60
N ALA A 901 -15.61 -27.23 11.86
CA ALA A 901 -16.44 -26.03 11.73
C ALA A 901 -17.04 -25.60 13.06
N HIS A 902 -17.55 -26.54 13.86
CA HIS A 902 -18.03 -26.27 15.21
C HIS A 902 -16.93 -25.70 16.12
N HIS A 903 -15.76 -26.35 16.13
CA HIS A 903 -14.63 -25.87 16.93
C HIS A 903 -14.17 -24.46 16.53
N LEU A 904 -14.18 -24.15 15.24
CA LEU A 904 -13.82 -22.83 14.72
C LEU A 904 -14.85 -21.77 15.14
N ILE A 905 -16.14 -22.01 14.94
CA ILE A 905 -17.21 -21.07 15.31
C ILE A 905 -17.20 -20.81 16.82
N HIS A 906 -17.11 -21.86 17.62
CA HIS A 906 -17.01 -21.74 19.07
C HIS A 906 -15.78 -20.94 19.49
N SER A 907 -14.60 -21.20 18.90
CA SER A 907 -13.37 -20.46 19.21
C SER A 907 -13.44 -18.99 18.84
N VAL A 908 -14.07 -18.65 17.71
CA VAL A 908 -14.27 -17.27 17.26
C VAL A 908 -15.27 -16.54 18.17
N ARG A 909 -16.37 -17.19 18.54
CA ARG A 909 -17.36 -16.65 19.49
C ARG A 909 -16.74 -16.33 20.85
N GLU A 910 -15.86 -17.19 21.35
CA GLU A 910 -15.15 -17.04 22.62
C GLU A 910 -13.94 -16.07 22.57
N GLY A 911 -13.66 -15.45 21.42
CA GLY A 911 -12.49 -14.58 21.23
C GLY A 911 -11.15 -15.31 21.29
N LYS A 912 -11.13 -16.64 21.06
CA LYS A 912 -9.97 -17.54 21.16
C LYS A 912 -9.55 -18.09 19.79
N ALA A 913 -9.66 -17.29 18.74
CA ALA A 913 -9.38 -17.70 17.35
C ALA A 913 -7.89 -17.96 17.04
N GLY A 914 -6.96 -17.72 17.97
CA GLY A 914 -5.52 -17.84 17.74
C GLY A 914 -5.04 -19.24 17.30
N ALA A 915 -5.80 -20.29 17.62
CA ALA A 915 -5.52 -21.65 17.16
C ALA A 915 -5.85 -21.86 15.66
N HIS A 916 -6.65 -20.97 15.06
CA HIS A 916 -7.18 -21.08 13.71
C HIS A 916 -6.71 -19.95 12.78
N ALA A 917 -6.19 -18.85 13.34
CA ALA A 917 -5.83 -17.66 12.59
C ALA A 917 -4.50 -17.07 13.08
N CYS A 918 -3.76 -16.44 12.17
CA CYS A 918 -2.57 -15.68 12.56
C CYS A 918 -2.99 -14.32 13.13
N LYS A 919 -2.09 -13.63 13.84
CA LYS A 919 -2.40 -12.32 14.44
C LYS A 919 -2.76 -11.23 13.43
N ALA A 920 -2.30 -11.36 12.19
CA ALA A 920 -2.56 -10.40 11.12
C ALA A 920 -3.89 -10.68 10.38
N SER A 921 -4.57 -11.78 10.70
CA SER A 921 -5.80 -12.17 10.02
C SER A 921 -6.99 -11.29 10.39
N THR A 922 -7.80 -10.93 9.40
CA THR A 922 -8.96 -10.05 9.56
C THR A 922 -10.29 -10.81 9.60
N TRP A 923 -10.35 -12.00 8.99
CA TRP A 923 -11.55 -12.81 8.93
C TRP A 923 -12.14 -13.24 10.30
N PRO A 924 -11.36 -13.49 11.38
CA PRO A 924 -11.95 -13.94 12.65
C PRO A 924 -12.80 -12.85 13.31
N GLU A 925 -12.33 -11.60 13.29
CA GLU A 925 -13.04 -10.46 13.85
C GLU A 925 -14.32 -10.18 13.06
N THR A 926 -14.22 -10.26 11.72
CA THR A 926 -15.37 -10.13 10.82
C THR A 926 -16.43 -11.18 11.15
N LEU A 927 -16.05 -12.45 11.28
CA LEU A 927 -16.96 -13.52 11.64
C LEU A 927 -17.56 -13.34 13.04
N HIS A 928 -16.76 -12.90 14.01
CA HIS A 928 -17.20 -12.63 15.38
C HIS A 928 -18.30 -11.55 15.42
N ASN A 929 -18.07 -10.42 14.76
CA ASN A 929 -19.02 -9.30 14.73
C ASN A 929 -20.36 -9.69 14.10
N ILE A 930 -20.32 -10.54 13.08
CA ILE A 930 -21.52 -11.02 12.40
C ILE A 930 -22.28 -12.01 13.28
N LEU A 931 -21.59 -12.95 13.92
CA LEU A 931 -22.19 -13.86 14.89
C LEU A 931 -22.89 -13.09 16.01
N LEU A 932 -22.24 -12.05 16.55
CA LEU A 932 -22.83 -11.18 17.57
C LEU A 932 -24.09 -10.47 17.05
N LYS A 933 -24.03 -9.85 15.87
CA LYS A 933 -25.16 -9.13 15.27
C LYS A 933 -26.33 -10.07 14.98
N TRP A 934 -26.05 -11.25 14.44
CA TRP A 934 -27.06 -12.28 14.17
C TRP A 934 -27.76 -12.73 15.47
N CYS A 935 -26.98 -13.00 16.52
CA CYS A 935 -27.53 -13.33 17.85
C CYS A 935 -28.42 -12.21 18.39
N GLN A 936 -28.03 -10.94 18.23
CA GLN A 936 -28.84 -9.80 18.65
C GLN A 936 -30.15 -9.69 17.87
N VAL A 937 -30.12 -9.89 16.55
CA VAL A 937 -31.33 -9.85 15.70
C VAL A 937 -32.26 -10.99 16.08
N HIS A 938 -31.77 -12.23 16.17
CA HIS A 938 -32.59 -13.40 16.48
C HIS A 938 -33.13 -13.42 17.93
N ALA A 939 -32.36 -12.91 18.91
CA ALA A 939 -32.83 -12.79 20.30
C ALA A 939 -34.08 -11.90 20.41
N ARG A 940 -34.22 -10.87 19.56
CA ARG A 940 -35.42 -10.00 19.53
C ARG A 940 -36.69 -10.72 19.05
N TYR A 941 -36.54 -11.77 18.24
CA TYR A 941 -37.68 -12.48 17.62
C TYR A 941 -38.01 -13.82 18.29
N GLN A 942 -37.04 -14.50 18.92
CA GLN A 942 -37.19 -15.88 19.42
C GLN A 942 -36.85 -16.06 20.93
N GLY A 943 -36.43 -15.00 21.64
CA GLY A 943 -36.06 -15.06 23.06
C GLY A 943 -34.73 -15.77 23.35
N ASP A 944 -34.38 -15.96 24.64
CA ASP A 944 -33.08 -16.48 25.10
C ASP A 944 -32.72 -17.89 24.60
N ARG A 945 -33.68 -18.67 24.08
CA ARG A 945 -33.42 -20.03 23.55
C ARG A 945 -32.75 -20.04 22.18
N ALA A 946 -32.72 -18.92 21.46
CA ALA A 946 -32.16 -18.84 20.09
C ALA A 946 -30.62 -18.88 20.03
N VAL A 947 -29.94 -18.62 21.14
CA VAL A 947 -28.47 -18.54 21.20
C VAL A 947 -27.80 -19.92 21.16
N ASP A 948 -28.50 -20.97 21.62
CA ASP A 948 -27.97 -22.34 21.66
C ASP A 948 -28.20 -23.10 20.34
N ASP A 949 -29.23 -22.75 19.55
CA ASP A 949 -29.51 -23.34 18.22
C ASP A 949 -28.72 -22.67 17.06
N CYS A 950 -27.95 -21.64 17.38
CA CYS A 950 -27.14 -20.82 16.47
C CYS A 950 -25.97 -21.58 15.82
N GLU A 951 -25.17 -22.24 16.67
CA GLU A 951 -23.87 -22.78 16.29
C GLU A 951 -23.95 -23.87 15.20
N PRO A 952 -24.93 -24.79 15.21
CA PRO A 952 -25.08 -25.81 14.16
C PRO A 952 -25.35 -25.21 12.78
N MET A 953 -26.13 -24.12 12.68
CA MET A 953 -26.46 -23.48 11.41
C MET A 953 -25.24 -22.81 10.77
N TRP A 954 -24.46 -22.10 11.59
CA TRP A 954 -23.22 -21.46 11.17
C TRP A 954 -22.14 -22.47 10.79
N ALA A 955 -22.03 -23.56 11.55
CA ALA A 955 -21.16 -24.67 11.18
C ALA A 955 -21.56 -25.26 9.82
N LEU A 956 -22.86 -25.44 9.54
CA LEU A 956 -23.33 -25.94 8.23
C LEU A 956 -22.98 -25.00 7.06
N MET A 957 -23.19 -23.68 7.22
CA MET A 957 -22.80 -22.71 6.19
C MET A 957 -21.28 -22.76 5.93
N LEU A 958 -20.48 -22.82 7.00
CA LEU A 958 -19.03 -22.92 6.87
C LEU A 958 -18.57 -24.22 6.22
N ILE A 959 -19.20 -25.37 6.55
CA ILE A 959 -18.92 -26.67 5.92
C ILE A 959 -19.18 -26.58 4.41
N SER A 960 -20.33 -26.00 4.01
CA SER A 960 -20.70 -25.84 2.61
C SER A 960 -19.70 -24.95 1.86
N SER A 961 -19.29 -23.83 2.46
CA SER A 961 -18.28 -22.94 1.87
C SER A 961 -16.91 -23.61 1.75
N MET A 962 -16.46 -24.32 2.79
CA MET A 962 -15.20 -25.08 2.74
C MET A 962 -15.21 -26.15 1.65
N GLN A 963 -16.34 -26.83 1.45
CA GLN A 963 -16.51 -27.80 0.36
C GLN A 963 -16.44 -27.14 -1.02
N THR A 964 -17.14 -26.02 -1.20
CA THR A 964 -17.22 -25.30 -2.48
C THR A 964 -15.85 -24.77 -2.91
N VAL A 965 -15.08 -24.24 -1.97
CA VAL A 965 -13.72 -23.72 -2.21
C VAL A 965 -12.65 -24.85 -2.24
N GLY A 966 -13.05 -26.11 -2.01
CA GLY A 966 -12.16 -27.26 -2.11
C GLY A 966 -11.14 -27.38 -0.96
N ILE A 967 -11.52 -27.00 0.26
CA ILE A 967 -10.67 -27.12 1.44
C ILE A 967 -10.76 -28.55 2.00
N GLU A 968 -9.64 -29.26 1.94
CA GLU A 968 -9.49 -30.65 2.39
C GLU A 968 -8.50 -30.79 3.56
N TRP A 969 -7.69 -29.77 3.82
CA TRP A 969 -6.83 -29.70 4.99
C TRP A 969 -6.66 -28.26 5.45
N VAL A 970 -6.30 -28.10 6.72
CA VAL A 970 -6.03 -26.80 7.36
C VAL A 970 -4.74 -26.88 8.18
N PRO A 971 -4.06 -25.75 8.44
CA PRO A 971 -2.91 -25.75 9.35
C PRO A 971 -3.33 -26.19 10.76
N GLY A 972 -2.45 -26.94 11.42
CA GLY A 972 -2.62 -27.38 12.79
C GLY A 972 -2.34 -26.27 13.80
N SER A 973 -2.45 -26.60 15.09
CA SER A 973 -2.15 -25.66 16.18
C SER A 973 -1.22 -26.29 17.22
N ALA A 974 -0.36 -25.47 17.82
CA ALA A 974 0.48 -25.83 18.95
C ALA A 974 0.42 -24.71 19.99
N ASN A 975 0.24 -25.07 21.28
CA ASN A 975 0.10 -24.10 22.39
C ASN A 975 -0.95 -23.01 22.12
N GLY A 976 -2.09 -23.37 21.50
CA GLY A 976 -3.18 -22.44 21.18
C GLY A 976 -2.86 -21.45 20.06
N ARG A 977 -1.82 -21.70 19.25
CA ARG A 977 -1.46 -20.89 18.08
C ARG A 977 -1.38 -21.74 16.82
N ILE A 978 -1.83 -21.19 15.70
CA ILE A 978 -1.67 -21.80 14.37
C ILE A 978 -0.18 -22.03 14.03
N VAL A 979 0.14 -23.16 13.41
CA VAL A 979 1.52 -23.53 13.02
C VAL A 979 1.59 -24.06 11.59
N SER A 980 2.73 -23.85 10.91
CA SER A 980 2.95 -24.34 9.52
C SER A 980 3.59 -25.74 9.44
N THR A 981 3.91 -26.36 10.58
CA THR A 981 4.58 -27.68 10.66
C THR A 981 3.61 -28.85 10.86
N ALA A 982 2.36 -28.57 11.17
CA ALA A 982 1.34 -29.58 11.41
C ALA A 982 0.12 -29.23 10.58
N ILE A 983 -0.63 -30.23 10.16
CA ILE A 983 -1.90 -30.07 9.45
C ILE A 983 -2.98 -30.95 10.08
N VAL A 984 -4.22 -30.53 9.87
CA VAL A 984 -5.41 -31.33 10.13
C VAL A 984 -6.04 -31.71 8.79
N GLU A 985 -6.10 -33.00 8.50
CA GLU A 985 -6.83 -33.52 7.35
C GLU A 985 -8.33 -33.51 7.65
N LEU A 986 -9.11 -32.87 6.79
CA LEU A 986 -10.56 -32.78 6.91
C LEU A 986 -11.20 -33.93 6.12
N GLN A 987 -11.79 -34.89 6.83
CA GLN A 987 -12.42 -36.05 6.20
C GLN A 987 -13.61 -35.63 5.34
N ASN A 988 -13.57 -36.07 4.08
CA ASN A 988 -14.67 -35.97 3.13
C ASN A 988 -15.74 -37.01 3.50
N ASP A 989 -17.00 -36.57 3.58
CA ASP A 989 -18.13 -37.50 3.52
C ASP A 989 -18.17 -38.09 2.10
N LYS A 990 -17.62 -39.30 1.91
CA LYS A 990 -17.59 -39.99 0.61
C LYS A 990 -19.00 -40.17 0.01
N SER A 991 -20.03 -40.17 0.85
CA SER A 991 -21.43 -40.19 0.41
C SER A 991 -21.98 -38.80 0.08
N ALA A 992 -21.37 -37.69 0.55
CA ALA A 992 -21.74 -36.32 0.17
C ALA A 992 -21.00 -35.82 -1.07
N ALA A 993 -19.78 -36.30 -1.34
CA ALA A 993 -19.02 -35.95 -2.54
C ALA A 993 -19.75 -36.38 -3.84
N GLN A 994 -20.49 -37.51 -3.81
CA GLN A 994 -21.38 -37.91 -4.90
C GLN A 994 -22.73 -37.15 -4.90
N ARG A 995 -23.17 -36.58 -3.77
CA ARG A 995 -24.39 -35.76 -3.66
C ARG A 995 -24.25 -34.36 -4.29
N ILE A 996 -23.03 -33.87 -4.55
CA ILE A 996 -22.78 -32.47 -4.97
C ILE A 996 -22.26 -32.36 -6.41
N GLN A 997 -21.87 -33.47 -7.07
CA GLN A 997 -21.33 -33.47 -8.44
C GLN A 997 -22.33 -33.18 -9.58
N ARG A 998 -23.58 -32.81 -9.28
CA ARG A 998 -24.59 -32.41 -10.29
C ARG A 998 -25.15 -31.01 -10.07
N ILE A 999 -24.36 -30.09 -9.52
CA ILE A 999 -24.69 -28.66 -9.55
C ILE A 999 -23.67 -27.97 -10.46
N PRO A 1000 -23.96 -27.78 -11.76
CA PRO A 1000 -23.21 -26.84 -12.56
C PRO A 1000 -23.43 -25.43 -12.01
N LEU A 1001 -22.36 -24.75 -11.60
CA LEU A 1001 -22.38 -23.30 -11.45
C LEU A 1001 -22.51 -22.68 -12.85
N ALA A 1002 -23.71 -22.26 -13.24
CA ALA A 1002 -23.90 -21.21 -14.23
C ALA A 1002 -25.23 -20.47 -14.00
N GLN A 1003 -25.11 -19.18 -13.69
CA GLN A 1003 -26.10 -18.09 -13.70
C GLN A 1003 -27.37 -18.21 -12.84
N VAL A 1004 -27.42 -17.33 -11.83
CA VAL A 1004 -28.51 -17.17 -10.87
C VAL A 1004 -29.53 -16.16 -11.41
N GLY A 1005 -30.79 -16.58 -11.57
CA GLY A 1005 -31.92 -15.66 -11.62
C GLY A 1005 -33.13 -16.16 -12.40
N THR A 1006 -34.05 -16.87 -11.76
CA THR A 1006 -35.52 -16.86 -12.03
C THR A 1006 -36.26 -17.87 -11.12
N SER A 1007 -37.54 -17.62 -10.83
CA SER A 1007 -38.34 -18.37 -9.85
C SER A 1007 -38.68 -19.81 -10.25
N GLU A 1008 -38.47 -20.19 -11.51
CA GLU A 1008 -38.65 -21.57 -11.99
C GLU A 1008 -37.61 -22.53 -11.38
N HIS A 1009 -36.43 -22.02 -11.06
CA HIS A 1009 -35.33 -22.77 -10.43
C HIS A 1009 -35.64 -23.23 -9.00
N LEU A 1010 -36.52 -22.55 -8.25
CA LEU A 1010 -36.93 -22.97 -6.91
C LEU A 1010 -37.85 -24.20 -6.93
N VAL A 1011 -38.64 -24.34 -7.99
CA VAL A 1011 -39.50 -25.52 -8.21
C VAL A 1011 -38.62 -26.71 -8.60
N GLU A 1012 -37.66 -26.50 -9.50
CA GLU A 1012 -36.73 -27.53 -9.96
C GLU A 1012 -35.80 -28.04 -8.84
N VAL A 1013 -35.26 -27.15 -8.01
CA VAL A 1013 -34.48 -27.51 -6.81
C VAL A 1013 -35.33 -28.28 -5.78
N SER A 1014 -36.62 -27.95 -5.64
CA SER A 1014 -37.54 -28.69 -4.75
C SER A 1014 -37.91 -30.07 -5.29
N GLN A 1015 -37.96 -30.22 -6.61
CA GLN A 1015 -38.25 -31.47 -7.32
C GLN A 1015 -37.03 -32.41 -7.30
N ILE A 1016 -35.83 -31.87 -7.53
CA ILE A 1016 -34.55 -32.57 -7.39
C ILE A 1016 -34.35 -33.01 -5.93
N ARG A 1017 -34.77 -32.22 -4.93
CA ARG A 1017 -34.72 -32.63 -3.51
C ARG A 1017 -35.68 -33.80 -3.21
N ARG A 1018 -36.84 -33.84 -3.86
CA ARG A 1018 -37.86 -34.90 -3.73
C ARG A 1018 -37.41 -36.19 -4.44
N GLU A 1019 -36.84 -36.08 -5.63
CA GLU A 1019 -36.22 -37.18 -6.37
C GLU A 1019 -34.96 -37.71 -5.68
N SER A 1020 -34.16 -36.83 -5.07
CA SER A 1020 -33.01 -37.23 -4.23
C SER A 1020 -33.47 -38.00 -2.99
N THR A 1021 -34.64 -37.67 -2.43
CA THR A 1021 -35.21 -38.40 -1.29
C THR A 1021 -35.78 -39.77 -1.72
N LEU A 1022 -36.28 -39.87 -2.96
CA LEU A 1022 -36.69 -41.15 -3.57
C LEU A 1022 -35.47 -42.01 -4.01
N GLN A 1023 -34.37 -41.38 -4.43
CA GLN A 1023 -33.09 -42.04 -4.71
C GLN A 1023 -32.33 -42.43 -3.42
N MET A 1024 -32.52 -41.71 -2.30
CA MET A 1024 -32.07 -42.16 -0.98
C MET A 1024 -32.70 -43.51 -0.59
N GLN A 1025 -33.88 -43.85 -1.10
CA GLN A 1025 -34.50 -45.16 -0.91
C GLN A 1025 -34.02 -46.20 -1.93
N ALA A 1026 -33.55 -45.78 -3.13
CA ALA A 1026 -33.06 -46.68 -4.17
C ALA A 1026 -31.58 -47.08 -4.01
N VAL A 1027 -30.71 -46.20 -3.49
CA VAL A 1027 -29.25 -46.43 -3.36
C VAL A 1027 -28.88 -47.22 -2.09
N ALA A 1028 -29.82 -47.41 -1.16
CA ALA A 1028 -29.66 -48.38 -0.07
C ALA A 1028 -29.43 -49.83 -0.57
N ASN A 1029 -29.61 -50.10 -1.88
CA ASN A 1029 -29.51 -51.41 -2.51
C ASN A 1029 -28.27 -51.63 -3.40
N HIS A 1030 -27.29 -50.71 -3.47
CA HIS A 1030 -26.02 -50.99 -4.17
C HIS A 1030 -24.94 -51.43 -3.18
N GLU A 1031 -24.71 -52.75 -3.15
CA GLU A 1031 -23.81 -53.45 -2.23
C GLU A 1031 -22.31 -53.16 -2.54
N VAL A 1032 -21.74 -52.17 -1.87
CA VAL A 1032 -20.29 -52.17 -1.55
C VAL A 1032 -20.13 -52.90 -0.23
N SER A 1033 -19.45 -54.04 -0.23
CA SER A 1033 -19.17 -54.78 1.01
C SER A 1033 -18.23 -53.95 1.89
N SER A 1034 -18.74 -53.48 3.03
CA SER A 1034 -17.96 -52.76 4.03
C SER A 1034 -18.03 -53.51 5.35
N PHE A 1035 -16.90 -53.63 6.03
CA PHE A 1035 -16.80 -54.37 7.28
C PHE A 1035 -15.87 -53.70 8.28
N ILE A 1036 -16.01 -54.05 9.56
CA ILE A 1036 -15.15 -53.57 10.63
C ILE A 1036 -13.82 -54.31 10.60
N ASP A 1037 -12.73 -53.55 10.44
CA ASP A 1037 -11.36 -54.03 10.54
C ASP A 1037 -10.62 -53.23 11.63
N PHE A 1038 -10.28 -53.91 12.72
CA PHE A 1038 -9.53 -53.33 13.83
C PHE A 1038 -8.03 -53.15 13.55
N ARG A 1039 -7.59 -53.43 12.31
CA ARG A 1039 -6.19 -53.43 11.88
C ARG A 1039 -5.31 -54.43 12.63
N CYS A 1040 -5.95 -55.47 13.17
CA CYS A 1040 -5.32 -56.61 13.82
C CYS A 1040 -6.21 -57.83 13.64
N GLN A 1041 -5.63 -59.03 13.67
CA GLN A 1041 -6.39 -60.26 13.43
C GLN A 1041 -7.42 -60.48 14.54
N TYR A 1042 -8.67 -60.66 14.14
CA TYR A 1042 -9.79 -61.06 14.99
C TYR A 1042 -10.16 -62.53 14.71
N PRO A 1043 -10.40 -63.38 15.73
CA PRO A 1043 -10.30 -63.12 17.17
C PRO A 1043 -8.87 -62.80 17.63
N PHE A 1044 -8.74 -61.91 18.62
CA PHE A 1044 -7.45 -61.39 19.09
C PHE A 1044 -6.63 -62.49 19.75
N LYS A 1045 -5.45 -62.79 19.21
CA LYS A 1045 -4.48 -63.76 19.77
C LYS A 1045 -3.41 -63.08 20.63
N GLU A 1046 -3.16 -61.81 20.39
CA GLU A 1046 -2.16 -60.98 21.08
C GLU A 1046 -2.77 -59.63 21.45
N ILE A 1047 -2.18 -58.93 22.42
CA ILE A 1047 -2.65 -57.61 22.83
C ILE A 1047 -2.55 -56.65 21.63
N PRO A 1048 -3.65 -55.98 21.23
CA PRO A 1048 -3.64 -55.08 20.08
C PRO A 1048 -2.55 -53.99 20.20
N PRO A 1049 -1.86 -53.64 19.10
CA PRO A 1049 -0.72 -52.72 19.12
C PRO A 1049 -0.99 -51.38 19.81
N LEU A 1050 -2.19 -50.82 19.65
CA LEU A 1050 -2.60 -49.56 20.29
C LEU A 1050 -2.60 -49.65 21.82
N ILE A 1051 -3.06 -50.77 22.37
CA ILE A 1051 -3.11 -51.00 23.82
C ILE A 1051 -1.71 -51.34 24.34
N GLN A 1052 -0.94 -52.12 23.57
CA GLN A 1052 0.46 -52.44 23.89
C GLN A 1052 1.31 -51.17 23.98
N GLN A 1053 1.16 -50.24 23.03
CA GLN A 1053 1.85 -48.94 23.05
C GLN A 1053 1.53 -48.13 24.32
N GLY A 1054 0.29 -48.21 24.81
CA GLY A 1054 -0.12 -47.55 26.06
C GLY A 1054 0.50 -48.20 27.31
N PHE A 1055 0.71 -49.52 27.30
CA PHE A 1055 1.47 -50.21 28.36
C PHE A 1055 2.96 -49.84 28.34
N ASP A 1056 3.56 -49.78 27.15
CA ASP A 1056 4.98 -49.49 26.98
C ASP A 1056 5.34 -48.03 27.34
N ASN A 1057 4.41 -47.10 27.12
CA ASN A 1057 4.58 -45.66 27.37
C ASN A 1057 3.57 -45.15 28.42
N PRO A 1058 3.74 -45.45 29.72
CA PRO A 1058 2.83 -44.97 30.76
C PRO A 1058 2.82 -43.43 30.85
N PHE A 1059 1.66 -42.82 31.10
CA PHE A 1059 1.52 -41.37 31.28
C PHE A 1059 2.35 -40.74 32.42
N SER A 1060 2.97 -41.56 33.28
CA SER A 1060 3.75 -41.11 34.44
C SER A 1060 4.99 -42.00 34.63
N PRO A 1061 6.15 -41.42 34.99
CA PRO A 1061 7.35 -42.18 35.32
C PRO A 1061 7.25 -42.92 36.66
N ASP A 1062 6.15 -42.81 37.40
CA ASP A 1062 5.92 -43.49 38.68
C ASP A 1062 6.05 -45.03 38.57
N LYS A 1063 6.93 -45.60 39.40
CA LYS A 1063 7.22 -47.04 39.41
C LYS A 1063 6.02 -47.88 39.83
N GLN A 1064 5.13 -47.35 40.68
CA GLN A 1064 3.94 -48.08 41.16
C GLN A 1064 2.84 -48.13 40.09
N ILE A 1065 2.71 -47.07 39.27
CA ILE A 1065 1.82 -47.04 38.10
C ILE A 1065 2.29 -48.05 37.06
N ARG A 1066 3.60 -48.07 36.77
CA ARG A 1066 4.20 -49.07 35.88
C ARG A 1066 3.98 -50.50 36.34
N ALA A 1067 4.21 -50.79 37.63
CA ALA A 1067 3.94 -52.11 38.19
C ALA A 1067 2.46 -52.52 38.06
N HIS A 1068 1.53 -51.57 38.19
CA HIS A 1068 0.09 -51.84 38.03
C HIS A 1068 -0.31 -52.10 36.58
N TYR A 1069 0.26 -51.35 35.64
CA TYR A 1069 0.08 -51.58 34.22
C TYR A 1069 0.70 -52.89 33.75
N GLU A 1070 1.84 -53.28 34.31
CA GLU A 1070 2.43 -54.59 34.06
C GLU A 1070 1.54 -55.73 34.54
N LEU A 1071 0.92 -55.58 35.71
CA LEU A 1071 -0.07 -56.54 36.23
C LEU A 1071 -1.31 -56.66 35.33
N ALA A 1072 -1.79 -55.52 34.80
CA ALA A 1072 -2.88 -55.50 33.83
C ALA A 1072 -2.48 -56.16 32.50
N ARG A 1073 -1.25 -55.90 32.02
CA ARG A 1073 -0.67 -56.51 30.80
C ARG A 1073 -0.60 -58.03 30.93
N LEU A 1074 -0.03 -58.53 32.03
CA LEU A 1074 0.06 -59.96 32.31
C LEU A 1074 -1.33 -60.61 32.45
N THR A 1075 -2.25 -59.94 33.15
CA THR A 1075 -3.63 -60.43 33.32
C THR A 1075 -4.35 -60.54 31.98
N LEU A 1076 -4.23 -59.52 31.12
CA LEU A 1076 -4.83 -59.55 29.79
C LEU A 1076 -4.19 -60.62 28.90
N SER A 1077 -2.85 -60.69 28.87
CA SER A 1077 -2.12 -61.67 28.05
C SER A 1077 -2.46 -63.11 28.42
N ALA A 1078 -2.60 -63.43 29.70
CA ALA A 1078 -2.94 -64.77 30.16
C ALA A 1078 -4.40 -65.17 29.85
N ASN A 1079 -5.29 -64.20 29.66
CA ASN A 1079 -6.73 -64.43 29.50
C ASN A 1079 -7.28 -63.90 28.16
N ILE A 1080 -6.42 -63.66 27.17
CA ILE A 1080 -6.84 -62.95 25.95
C ILE A 1080 -7.92 -63.72 25.17
N ALA A 1081 -7.85 -65.05 25.16
CA ALA A 1081 -8.83 -65.92 24.52
C ALA A 1081 -10.19 -65.98 25.25
N HIS A 1082 -10.32 -65.40 26.44
CA HIS A 1082 -11.58 -65.37 27.17
C HIS A 1082 -12.62 -64.50 26.43
N PRO A 1083 -13.88 -64.94 26.22
CA PRO A 1083 -14.91 -64.19 25.48
C PRO A 1083 -15.07 -62.74 25.95
N SER A 1084 -15.16 -62.52 27.27
CA SER A 1084 -15.21 -61.16 27.83
C SER A 1084 -13.98 -60.30 27.49
N CYS A 1085 -12.78 -60.87 27.38
CA CYS A 1085 -11.59 -60.13 26.95
C CYS A 1085 -11.68 -59.74 25.47
N GLN A 1086 -12.20 -60.63 24.61
CA GLN A 1086 -12.44 -60.33 23.19
C GLN A 1086 -13.42 -59.16 23.03
N LEU A 1087 -14.57 -59.22 23.73
CA LEU A 1087 -15.54 -58.12 23.76
C LEU A 1087 -14.92 -56.81 24.28
N MET A 1088 -14.15 -56.87 25.38
CA MET A 1088 -13.48 -55.71 25.94
C MET A 1088 -12.58 -55.04 24.90
N LEU A 1089 -11.77 -55.81 24.17
CA LEU A 1089 -10.88 -55.30 23.13
C LEU A 1089 -11.66 -54.67 21.97
N MET A 1090 -12.75 -55.28 21.50
CA MET A 1090 -13.62 -54.69 20.47
C MET A 1090 -14.17 -53.33 20.89
N LEU A 1091 -14.67 -53.22 22.12
CA LEU A 1091 -15.22 -51.96 22.66
C LEU A 1091 -14.14 -50.87 22.76
N ILE A 1092 -12.95 -51.22 23.25
CA ILE A 1092 -11.85 -50.27 23.43
C ILE A 1092 -11.33 -49.77 22.08
N LEU A 1093 -11.04 -50.68 21.15
CA LEU A 1093 -10.53 -50.31 19.83
C LEU A 1093 -11.55 -49.47 19.05
N THR A 1094 -12.85 -49.72 19.23
CA THR A 1094 -13.88 -48.87 18.63
C THR A 1094 -13.92 -47.47 19.24
N ILE A 1095 -13.88 -47.34 20.56
CA ILE A 1095 -13.87 -46.02 21.22
C ILE A 1095 -12.64 -45.20 20.82
N CYS A 1096 -11.47 -45.84 20.77
CA CYS A 1096 -10.22 -45.20 20.40
C CYS A 1096 -10.05 -44.99 18.89
N SER A 1097 -10.96 -45.52 18.06
CA SER A 1097 -10.96 -45.26 16.61
C SER A 1097 -11.56 -43.90 16.23
N SER A 1098 -12.27 -43.26 17.18
CA SER A 1098 -12.98 -42.00 17.00
C SER A 1098 -12.03 -40.81 16.88
N THR A 1099 -12.17 -40.00 15.83
CA THR A 1099 -11.39 -38.76 15.63
C THR A 1099 -11.60 -37.69 16.70
N GLU A 1100 -12.67 -37.81 17.50
CA GLU A 1100 -12.92 -36.98 18.69
C GLU A 1100 -13.06 -37.87 19.92
N THR A 1101 -12.49 -37.48 21.07
CA THR A 1101 -12.52 -38.32 22.27
C THR A 1101 -13.96 -38.46 22.79
N PRO A 1102 -14.57 -39.66 22.77
CA PRO A 1102 -15.95 -39.83 23.24
C PRO A 1102 -16.07 -39.59 24.74
N GLN A 1103 -17.11 -38.88 25.15
CA GLN A 1103 -17.38 -38.59 26.56
C GLN A 1103 -18.85 -38.82 26.91
N VAL A 1104 -19.11 -38.97 28.20
CA VAL A 1104 -20.47 -39.01 28.76
C VAL A 1104 -20.54 -37.93 29.83
N CYS A 1105 -21.36 -36.91 29.60
CA CYS A 1105 -21.57 -35.80 30.53
C CYS A 1105 -22.27 -36.26 31.82
N PRO A 1106 -22.11 -35.55 32.96
CA PRO A 1106 -22.93 -35.79 34.14
C PRO A 1106 -24.42 -35.73 33.79
N ASN A 1107 -25.22 -36.64 34.35
CA ASN A 1107 -26.66 -36.78 34.10
C ASN A 1107 -27.08 -37.21 32.68
N HIS A 1108 -26.15 -37.42 31.76
CA HIS A 1108 -26.44 -37.90 30.40
C HIS A 1108 -26.25 -39.42 30.30
N ARG A 1109 -26.98 -40.06 29.37
CA ARG A 1109 -26.95 -41.52 29.10
C ARG A 1109 -26.62 -41.86 27.64
N HIS A 1110 -25.94 -40.95 26.96
CA HIS A 1110 -25.46 -41.13 25.59
C HIS A 1110 -24.03 -40.61 25.49
N PHE A 1111 -23.31 -41.09 24.48
CA PHE A 1111 -22.01 -40.55 24.13
C PHE A 1111 -22.18 -39.20 23.42
N SER A 1112 -21.32 -38.26 23.76
CA SER A 1112 -21.13 -36.99 23.07
C SER A 1112 -19.63 -36.79 22.80
N ALA A 1113 -19.32 -35.87 21.90
CA ALA A 1113 -17.95 -35.42 21.66
C ALA A 1113 -17.91 -33.90 21.85
N PRO A 1114 -17.74 -33.41 23.08
CA PRO A 1114 -17.69 -31.98 23.33
C PRO A 1114 -16.43 -31.36 22.72
N ALA A 1115 -16.54 -30.12 22.22
CA ALA A 1115 -15.41 -29.36 21.69
C ALA A 1115 -14.28 -29.24 22.73
N GLY A 1116 -13.11 -29.82 22.44
CA GLY A 1116 -11.97 -29.82 23.35
C GLY A 1116 -10.73 -30.49 22.74
N PRO A 1117 -9.58 -30.47 23.44
CA PRO A 1117 -8.38 -31.14 22.97
C PRO A 1117 -8.59 -32.66 22.96
N HIS A 1118 -8.35 -33.28 21.80
CA HIS A 1118 -8.33 -34.73 21.64
C HIS A 1118 -7.24 -35.35 22.55
N ARG A 1119 -7.57 -36.47 23.19
CA ARG A 1119 -6.68 -37.16 24.13
C ARG A 1119 -5.92 -38.27 23.43
N ASP A 1120 -4.67 -38.51 23.85
CA ASP A 1120 -3.84 -39.60 23.35
C ASP A 1120 -4.56 -40.97 23.39
N ASP A 1121 -4.75 -41.58 22.21
CA ASP A 1121 -5.55 -42.78 22.04
C ASP A 1121 -4.94 -44.00 22.75
N ALA A 1122 -3.60 -44.11 22.80
CA ALA A 1122 -2.91 -45.19 23.48
C ALA A 1122 -3.09 -45.09 25.01
N GLN A 1123 -3.00 -43.88 25.58
CA GLN A 1123 -3.32 -43.65 26.99
C GLN A 1123 -4.80 -43.91 27.29
N LEU A 1124 -5.71 -43.50 26.43
CA LEU A 1124 -7.14 -43.76 26.61
C LEU A 1124 -7.42 -45.26 26.62
N ALA A 1125 -6.82 -46.00 25.67
CA ALA A 1125 -7.00 -47.43 25.50
C ALA A 1125 -6.49 -48.23 26.72
N VAL A 1126 -5.27 -47.94 27.20
CA VAL A 1126 -4.68 -48.66 28.35
C VAL A 1126 -5.44 -48.37 29.65
N VAL A 1127 -5.92 -47.14 29.83
CA VAL A 1127 -6.74 -46.76 31.00
C VAL A 1127 -8.09 -47.49 30.96
N LEU A 1128 -8.75 -47.56 29.81
CA LEU A 1128 -9.98 -48.34 29.64
C LEU A 1128 -9.75 -49.83 29.92
N ALA A 1129 -8.73 -50.43 29.31
CA ALA A 1129 -8.39 -51.85 29.50
C ALA A 1129 -8.13 -52.16 30.99
N THR A 1130 -7.28 -51.35 31.64
CA THR A 1130 -6.94 -51.52 33.05
C THR A 1130 -8.19 -51.46 33.94
N ARG A 1131 -9.08 -50.50 33.70
CA ARG A 1131 -10.31 -50.34 34.50
C ARG A 1131 -11.30 -51.47 34.27
N MET A 1132 -11.49 -51.90 33.01
CA MET A 1132 -12.41 -52.99 32.69
C MET A 1132 -11.92 -54.33 33.27
N LEU A 1133 -10.61 -54.57 33.30
CA LEU A 1133 -9.98 -55.73 33.93
C LEU A 1133 -10.17 -55.78 35.45
N TRP A 1134 -10.26 -54.64 36.15
CA TRP A 1134 -10.57 -54.64 37.59
C TRP A 1134 -11.91 -55.29 37.93
N PHE A 1135 -12.88 -55.21 37.02
CA PHE A 1135 -14.19 -55.83 37.19
C PHE A 1135 -14.21 -57.28 36.72
N LEU A 1136 -13.39 -57.63 35.73
CA LEU A 1136 -13.37 -58.97 35.14
C LEU A 1136 -12.49 -59.94 35.94
N PHE A 1137 -11.32 -59.50 36.40
CA PHE A 1137 -10.38 -60.29 37.21
C PHE A 1137 -9.98 -59.55 38.48
N PRO A 1138 -10.92 -59.22 39.39
CA PRO A 1138 -10.63 -58.45 40.60
C PRO A 1138 -9.62 -59.12 41.53
N GLY A 1139 -9.45 -60.45 41.43
CA GLY A 1139 -8.48 -61.22 42.21
C GLY A 1139 -7.02 -60.98 41.81
N ASN A 1140 -6.77 -60.49 40.60
CA ASN A 1140 -5.42 -60.30 40.08
C ASN A 1140 -4.81 -58.95 40.46
N PHE A 1141 -5.57 -58.06 41.12
CA PHE A 1141 -5.12 -56.71 41.47
C PHE A 1141 -5.14 -56.48 43.00
N PRO A 1142 -4.25 -55.64 43.56
CA PRO A 1142 -4.19 -55.41 45.00
C PRO A 1142 -5.46 -54.75 45.55
N LYS A 1143 -6.01 -55.32 46.64
CA LYS A 1143 -7.17 -54.81 47.39
C LYS A 1143 -6.74 -53.87 48.52
N GLU A 1144 -7.70 -53.14 49.10
CA GLU A 1144 -7.47 -52.10 50.11
C GLU A 1144 -6.74 -52.59 51.37
N ASP A 1145 -6.87 -53.87 51.73
CA ASP A 1145 -6.38 -54.42 53.00
C ASP A 1145 -4.97 -55.06 52.94
N GLN A 1146 -4.27 -54.97 51.79
CA GLN A 1146 -2.93 -55.54 51.65
C GLN A 1146 -1.84 -54.54 52.08
N VAL A 1147 -1.02 -54.92 53.07
CA VAL A 1147 0.14 -54.14 53.53
C VAL A 1147 1.12 -53.96 52.37
N GLN A 1148 1.32 -52.70 51.94
CA GLN A 1148 2.22 -52.35 50.85
C GLN A 1148 3.69 -52.54 51.26
N LYS A 1149 4.32 -53.64 50.83
CA LYS A 1149 5.78 -53.75 50.77
C LYS A 1149 6.29 -53.01 49.52
N SER A 1150 7.30 -52.16 49.65
CA SER A 1150 7.82 -51.36 48.54
C SER A 1150 8.75 -52.16 47.62
N PRO A 1151 8.68 -52.00 46.27
CA PRO A 1151 7.69 -51.25 45.49
C PRO A 1151 6.56 -52.16 44.99
N ALA A 1152 5.44 -52.22 45.70
CA ALA A 1152 4.21 -52.88 45.25
C ALA A 1152 3.38 -51.98 44.31
N PRO A 1153 2.61 -52.57 43.37
CA PRO A 1153 1.63 -51.84 42.55
C PRO A 1153 0.57 -51.15 43.42
N TYR A 1154 0.00 -50.04 42.92
CA TYR A 1154 -1.08 -49.34 43.62
C TYR A 1154 -2.31 -50.25 43.82
N ASN A 1155 -3.04 -50.08 44.92
CA ASN A 1155 -4.36 -50.69 45.01
C ASN A 1155 -5.34 -50.00 44.05
N ILE A 1156 -6.48 -50.65 43.76
CA ILE A 1156 -7.47 -50.14 42.80
C ILE A 1156 -7.94 -48.71 43.13
N LYS A 1157 -8.10 -48.36 44.41
CA LYS A 1157 -8.55 -47.02 44.83
C LYS A 1157 -7.52 -45.94 44.52
N GLU A 1158 -6.25 -46.17 44.86
CA GLU A 1158 -5.18 -45.22 44.57
C GLU A 1158 -4.92 -45.13 43.07
N MET A 1159 -4.92 -46.25 42.34
CA MET A 1159 -4.78 -46.24 40.89
C MET A 1159 -5.95 -45.51 40.21
N THR A 1160 -7.18 -45.62 40.74
CA THR A 1160 -8.35 -44.88 40.24
C THR A 1160 -8.11 -43.38 40.30
N LYS A 1161 -7.59 -42.84 41.42
CA LYS A 1161 -7.29 -41.41 41.58
C LYS A 1161 -6.24 -40.94 40.57
N LYS A 1162 -5.23 -41.78 40.27
CA LYS A 1162 -4.14 -41.42 39.35
C LYS A 1162 -4.59 -41.36 37.88
N ILE A 1163 -5.55 -42.20 37.49
CA ILE A 1163 -5.99 -42.31 36.08
C ILE A 1163 -7.32 -41.61 35.77
N GLU A 1164 -8.06 -41.12 36.78
CA GLU A 1164 -9.37 -40.47 36.60
C GLU A 1164 -9.31 -39.22 35.69
N GLN A 1165 -8.22 -38.45 35.75
CA GLN A 1165 -8.02 -37.26 34.91
C GLN A 1165 -7.68 -37.59 33.45
N LYS A 1166 -7.43 -38.87 33.11
CA LYS A 1166 -7.02 -39.31 31.77
C LYS A 1166 -8.17 -39.63 30.80
N GLY A 1167 -9.41 -39.32 31.18
CA GLY A 1167 -10.54 -39.24 30.26
C GLY A 1167 -11.48 -40.43 30.33
N VAL A 1168 -11.13 -41.43 31.11
CA VAL A 1168 -11.97 -42.59 31.38
C VAL A 1168 -12.66 -42.43 32.72
N ASN A 1169 -13.93 -42.05 32.69
CA ASN A 1169 -14.77 -41.99 33.88
C ASN A 1169 -15.70 -43.21 33.97
N ASN A 1170 -16.27 -43.44 35.14
CA ASN A 1170 -17.19 -44.57 35.37
C ASN A 1170 -18.51 -44.48 34.59
N ARG A 1171 -18.87 -43.29 34.08
CA ARG A 1171 -20.04 -43.13 33.21
C ARG A 1171 -19.79 -43.77 31.85
N MET A 1172 -18.57 -43.68 31.33
CA MET A 1172 -18.19 -44.33 30.08
C MET A 1172 -18.25 -45.86 30.19
N ILE A 1173 -17.74 -46.46 31.28
CA ILE A 1173 -17.81 -47.92 31.49
C ILE A 1173 -19.28 -48.39 31.62
N ARG A 1174 -20.13 -47.59 32.26
CA ARG A 1174 -21.58 -47.82 32.32
C ARG A 1174 -22.23 -47.74 30.94
N GLU A 1175 -21.91 -46.73 30.13
CA GLU A 1175 -22.54 -46.57 28.81
C GLU A 1175 -22.01 -47.53 27.75
N LEU A 1176 -20.74 -47.93 27.86
CA LEU A 1176 -20.23 -49.14 27.21
C LEU A 1176 -20.95 -50.40 27.67
N ASP A 1177 -21.84 -50.30 28.66
CA ASP A 1177 -22.74 -51.35 29.12
C ASP A 1177 -21.97 -52.62 29.54
N TRP A 1178 -20.79 -52.38 30.11
CA TRP A 1178 -19.86 -53.35 30.71
C TRP A 1178 -20.25 -53.73 32.15
N VAL A 1179 -20.88 -52.80 32.87
CA VAL A 1179 -21.23 -52.92 34.30
C VAL A 1179 -22.69 -52.56 34.57
N ILE A 1180 -23.23 -53.12 35.65
CA ILE A 1180 -24.51 -52.75 36.26
C ILE A 1180 -24.23 -51.80 37.42
N VAL A 1181 -24.93 -50.68 37.47
CA VAL A 1181 -24.78 -49.66 38.52
C VAL A 1181 -25.95 -49.77 39.51
N ARG A 1182 -25.65 -50.00 40.80
CA ARG A 1182 -26.67 -50.12 41.87
C ARG A 1182 -27.05 -48.79 42.53
N GLY A 1183 -26.30 -47.70 42.28
CA GLY A 1183 -26.54 -46.36 42.84
C GLY A 1183 -27.21 -45.38 41.86
N LYS A 1184 -27.84 -44.32 42.41
CA LYS A 1184 -28.48 -43.23 41.63
C LYS A 1184 -27.56 -42.02 41.36
N ARG A 1185 -26.27 -42.09 41.72
CA ARG A 1185 -25.35 -40.97 41.57
C ARG A 1185 -25.11 -40.61 40.09
N PRO A 1186 -25.00 -39.31 39.74
CA PRO A 1186 -24.65 -38.88 38.39
C PRO A 1186 -23.36 -39.51 37.85
N THR A 1187 -22.37 -39.68 38.74
CA THR A 1187 -21.11 -40.39 38.46
C THR A 1187 -20.96 -41.53 39.48
N PRO A 1188 -21.09 -42.80 39.06
CA PRO A 1188 -21.05 -43.93 39.98
C PRO A 1188 -19.64 -44.19 40.50
N ARG A 1189 -19.52 -44.67 41.75
CA ARG A 1189 -18.25 -45.12 42.33
C ARG A 1189 -17.94 -46.56 41.92
N ASN A 1190 -16.66 -46.98 41.92
CA ASN A 1190 -16.30 -48.37 41.60
C ASN A 1190 -17.04 -49.39 42.48
N SER A 1191 -17.26 -49.09 43.77
CA SER A 1191 -18.01 -49.94 44.70
C SER A 1191 -19.51 -50.06 44.39
N GLU A 1192 -20.06 -49.18 43.55
CA GLU A 1192 -21.46 -49.18 43.14
C GLU A 1192 -21.68 -49.92 41.80
N MET A 1193 -20.59 -50.39 41.18
CA MET A 1193 -20.58 -51.02 39.87
C MET A 1193 -20.19 -52.49 39.97
N ILE A 1194 -20.94 -53.35 39.31
CA ILE A 1194 -20.68 -54.79 39.26
C ILE A 1194 -20.63 -55.20 37.79
N ILE A 1195 -19.70 -56.09 37.44
CA ILE A 1195 -19.64 -56.62 36.07
C ILE A 1195 -20.96 -57.27 35.68
N LYS A 1196 -21.34 -57.14 34.42
CA LYS A 1196 -22.51 -57.88 33.91
C LYS A 1196 -22.26 -59.40 33.97
N PRO A 1197 -23.33 -60.21 34.14
CA PRO A 1197 -23.21 -61.66 34.09
C PRO A 1197 -22.57 -62.14 32.76
N PRO A 1198 -21.75 -63.21 32.78
CA PRO A 1198 -21.05 -63.70 31.59
C PRO A 1198 -21.95 -63.90 30.36
N HIS A 1199 -23.11 -64.53 30.53
CA HIS A 1199 -24.06 -64.77 29.44
C HIS A 1199 -24.57 -63.49 28.75
N ILE A 1200 -24.63 -62.35 29.44
CA ILE A 1200 -25.03 -61.06 28.84
C ILE A 1200 -23.88 -60.45 28.03
N LEU A 1201 -22.65 -60.62 28.51
CA LEU A 1201 -21.45 -60.16 27.80
C LEU A 1201 -21.23 -61.01 26.54
N GLU A 1202 -21.38 -62.33 26.62
CA GLU A 1202 -21.29 -63.25 25.48
C GLU A 1202 -22.36 -62.95 24.42
N ALA A 1203 -23.63 -62.82 24.81
CA ALA A 1203 -24.71 -62.45 23.88
C ALA A 1203 -24.45 -61.10 23.18
N ARG A 1204 -23.78 -60.17 23.88
CA ARG A 1204 -23.40 -58.90 23.28
C ARG A 1204 -22.23 -59.02 22.32
N MET A 1205 -21.26 -59.88 22.62
CA MET A 1205 -20.15 -60.19 21.74
C MET A 1205 -20.68 -60.78 20.43
N GLU A 1206 -21.55 -61.80 20.49
CA GLU A 1206 -22.20 -62.40 19.32
C GLU A 1206 -22.99 -61.36 18.50
N ALA A 1207 -23.72 -60.46 19.17
CA ALA A 1207 -24.47 -59.41 18.49
C ALA A 1207 -23.55 -58.41 17.76
N LEU A 1208 -22.38 -58.09 18.32
CA LEU A 1208 -21.37 -57.25 17.68
C LEU A 1208 -20.66 -57.98 16.55
N GLU A 1209 -20.29 -59.25 16.72
CA GLU A 1209 -19.73 -60.11 15.66
C GLU A 1209 -20.67 -60.19 14.45
N SER A 1210 -21.96 -60.44 14.68
CA SER A 1210 -23.00 -60.45 13.64
C SER A 1210 -23.14 -59.09 12.93
N ALA A 1211 -22.78 -57.99 13.60
CA ALA A 1211 -22.82 -56.65 13.04
C ALA A 1211 -21.51 -56.22 12.35
N MET A 1212 -20.41 -56.98 12.43
CA MET A 1212 -19.11 -56.58 11.86
C MET A 1212 -19.16 -56.36 10.35
N GLY A 1213 -20.00 -57.10 9.60
CA GLY A 1213 -20.25 -56.88 8.17
C GLY A 1213 -21.21 -55.71 7.86
N ARG A 1214 -21.64 -54.96 8.88
CA ARG A 1214 -22.52 -53.78 8.76
C ARG A 1214 -22.00 -52.66 9.68
N PRO A 1215 -20.93 -51.94 9.27
CA PRO A 1215 -20.25 -50.96 10.11
C PRO A 1215 -21.18 -49.95 10.80
N SER A 1216 -22.18 -49.40 10.09
CA SER A 1216 -23.13 -48.47 10.69
C SER A 1216 -23.96 -49.08 11.82
N LYS A 1217 -24.36 -50.35 11.70
CA LYS A 1217 -25.07 -51.07 12.76
C LYS A 1217 -24.15 -51.37 13.94
N PHE A 1218 -22.91 -51.77 13.65
CA PHE A 1218 -21.88 -52.06 14.65
C PHE A 1218 -21.58 -50.83 15.53
N ILE A 1219 -21.26 -49.69 14.91
CA ILE A 1219 -20.96 -48.43 15.59
C ILE A 1219 -22.18 -47.96 16.39
N ALA A 1220 -23.40 -48.05 15.82
CA ALA A 1220 -24.61 -47.66 16.51
C ALA A 1220 -24.88 -48.47 17.79
N MET A 1221 -24.49 -49.75 17.82
CA MET A 1221 -24.61 -50.60 19.01
C MET A 1221 -23.63 -50.21 20.13
N ILE A 1222 -22.45 -49.66 19.79
CA ILE A 1222 -21.44 -49.25 20.77
C ILE A 1222 -21.74 -47.87 21.34
N PHE A 1223 -22.01 -46.88 20.47
CA PHE A 1223 -22.31 -45.51 20.89
C PHE A 1223 -23.77 -45.30 21.31
N LYS A 1224 -24.64 -46.30 21.10
CA LYS A 1224 -26.10 -46.22 21.32
C LYS A 1224 -26.74 -45.03 20.58
N SER A 1225 -26.20 -44.68 19.43
CA SER A 1225 -26.64 -43.56 18.59
C SER A 1225 -26.74 -43.99 17.13
N ARG A 1226 -27.77 -43.54 16.43
CA ARG A 1226 -27.92 -43.75 14.98
C ARG A 1226 -27.35 -42.60 14.15
N GLU A 1227 -26.73 -41.61 14.80
CA GLU A 1227 -26.14 -40.47 14.12
C GLU A 1227 -24.95 -40.91 13.25
N GLN A 1228 -25.01 -40.54 11.98
CA GLN A 1228 -23.95 -40.80 10.99
C GLN A 1228 -22.57 -40.27 11.42
N ILE A 1229 -22.52 -39.21 12.24
CA ILE A 1229 -21.27 -38.61 12.70
C ILE A 1229 -20.37 -39.60 13.45
N TRP A 1230 -20.93 -40.56 14.20
CA TRP A 1230 -20.13 -41.58 14.89
C TRP A 1230 -19.50 -42.58 13.93
N VAL A 1231 -20.18 -42.89 12.82
CA VAL A 1231 -19.63 -43.73 11.75
C VAL A 1231 -18.47 -43.00 11.08
N GLN A 1232 -18.62 -41.70 10.83
CA GLN A 1232 -17.56 -40.86 10.25
C GLN A 1232 -16.35 -40.75 11.16
N ARG A 1233 -16.56 -40.48 12.45
CA ARG A 1233 -15.47 -40.41 13.45
C ARG A 1233 -14.69 -41.72 13.56
N CYS A 1234 -15.34 -42.87 13.35
CA CYS A 1234 -14.73 -44.20 13.41
C CYS A 1234 -14.31 -44.75 12.03
N GLU A 1235 -14.17 -43.93 10.99
CA GLU A 1235 -13.80 -44.39 9.63
C GLU A 1235 -12.48 -45.18 9.63
N SER A 1236 -11.58 -44.94 10.59
CA SER A 1236 -10.27 -45.58 10.67
C SER A 1236 -10.32 -47.11 10.79
N ILE A 1237 -11.43 -47.68 11.27
CA ILE A 1237 -11.68 -49.12 11.43
C ILE A 1237 -12.73 -49.67 10.45
N ILE A 1238 -13.10 -48.91 9.42
CA ILE A 1238 -14.05 -49.34 8.39
C ILE A 1238 -13.27 -49.63 7.11
N HIS A 1239 -13.28 -50.88 6.66
CA HIS A 1239 -12.69 -51.29 5.38
C HIS A 1239 -13.78 -51.44 4.32
N THR A 1240 -13.47 -51.03 3.09
CA THR A 1240 -14.37 -51.12 1.93
C THR A 1240 -13.68 -51.88 0.81
N GLU A 1241 -14.20 -53.04 0.43
CA GLU A 1241 -13.71 -53.78 -0.74
C GLU A 1241 -14.56 -53.46 -1.99
N PRO A 1242 -13.96 -53.21 -3.15
CA PRO A 1242 -14.68 -53.20 -4.41
C PRO A 1242 -15.09 -54.64 -4.76
N VAL A 1243 -16.39 -54.90 -4.94
CA VAL A 1243 -16.89 -56.22 -5.36
C VAL A 1243 -16.29 -56.57 -6.72
N PRO A 1244 -15.55 -57.69 -6.86
CA PRO A 1244 -15.08 -58.15 -8.16
C PRO A 1244 -16.28 -58.55 -9.01
N GLY A 1245 -16.44 -57.90 -10.17
CA GLY A 1245 -17.44 -58.29 -11.15
C GLY A 1245 -17.21 -59.73 -11.61
N GLY A 1246 -18.19 -60.61 -11.41
CA GLY A 1246 -18.11 -62.00 -11.85
C GLY A 1246 -19.40 -62.78 -11.68
N ALA A 1247 -20.18 -62.81 -12.77
CA ALA A 1247 -21.13 -63.84 -13.20
C ALA A 1247 -22.30 -64.22 -12.26
N LEU A 1248 -23.52 -63.83 -12.65
CA LEU A 1248 -24.67 -64.73 -12.74
C LEU A 1248 -25.65 -64.21 -13.80
N SER A 1249 -25.81 -65.02 -14.84
CA SER A 1249 -27.03 -65.18 -15.63
C SER A 1249 -28.24 -65.52 -14.76
#